data_AF-A0A520KL68-F1
#
_entry.id   AF-A0A520KL68-F1
#
_cell.length_a   1.000
_cell.length_b   1.000
_cell.length_c   1.000
_cell.angle_alpha   90.00
_cell.angle_beta   90.00
_cell.angle_gamma   90.00
#
_symmetry.space_group_name_H-M   'P 1'
#
loop_
_entity.id
_entity.type
_entity.pdbx_description
1 polymer ?
#
loop_
_entity_poly.entity_id
_entity_poly.type
_entity_poly.pdbx_seq_one_letter_code
_entity_poly.pdbx_strand_id
1 'polypeptide(L)'
;MKEVDGVRLPGMLYILVSFIPWIVYWILCGFGNPLGITVPLIISIVLILPQILKRSFNLMDLVSLIYFSLAFISTFILNLNIFLENSGFLGYLALFLMASFSIAIRQPYTLQVSKRDYPRVYWKDKSFLTINNIITAVWAGIFLLNSVIFLFLQFPLTVVLSNLFIAVGIFFSVVYPLKAPAHFALKEFKKYDWRVFVDTSKPKAEDEYDVIIVGSGVGGLVCGSLLSKWGYKVLVLEQHYQVGGYCSSFMRKGFIFNAGVEDVSGLWEKGPITYLLKELGLRKEDLFVKNTREYVFKGRHIRAESLEEFIEILSGMFPDEKENIRAFFEEAEKAYEECYREAEVYGTPLPAELIVKVFGERKLLDYPREHPHFYDWMNKSFKEKLDEYFKNEDLKALLCALLGYVGTTPDKTPASSALTACVSYYLHGGYFPKGGAQKFANSLRDFIVSHGGTVLVNHKVDRILVEDGKAVGVKSGDRIFRAPIVVSNVNAKTTFLELVGRDNLKKEFVEYIMGLKMSPSCFMVFLGLDMDLSSYPTLIKNMDDGYEIVINSNADPSLAPRGKASITILTSASYEDFPERGTEEYMRKKQELSEILIKKAEKLIPNLSRHIVVKDAATPKTFERYTFMPQGAIYSFDQSIGVKRPYFKTPIKGLYLVGASTFPGGGIEAVTISGIICAYDIYGWKTAKKR
;
A
#
# COMPACT_ATOMS: atom_id res chain seq x y z
N MET A 1 -23.85 17.30 -12.95
CA MET A 1 -25.03 17.76 -12.17
C MET A 1 -24.84 17.34 -10.71
N LYS A 2 -24.61 18.31 -9.81
CA LYS A 2 -24.56 18.09 -8.36
C LYS A 2 -25.98 17.85 -7.86
N GLU A 3 -26.26 16.66 -7.32
CA GLU A 3 -27.47 16.44 -6.51
C GLU A 3 -27.35 17.31 -5.26
N VAL A 4 -28.31 18.19 -5.04
CA VAL A 4 -28.49 18.91 -3.78
C VAL A 4 -28.95 17.88 -2.75
N ASP A 5 -28.14 17.67 -1.71
CA ASP A 5 -28.41 16.75 -0.61
C ASP A 5 -29.62 17.23 0.21
N GLY A 6 -30.82 16.85 -0.22
CA GLY A 6 -31.99 16.82 0.66
C GLY A 6 -31.75 15.82 1.81
N VAL A 7 -32.35 16.08 2.97
CA VAL A 7 -32.25 15.23 4.17
C VAL A 7 -32.59 13.77 3.81
N ARG A 8 -31.57 12.94 3.64
CA ARG A 8 -31.73 11.51 3.36
C ARG A 8 -32.10 10.80 4.66
N LEU A 9 -33.23 10.08 4.67
CA LEU A 9 -33.52 9.15 5.76
C LEU A 9 -32.31 8.20 5.96
N PRO A 10 -31.78 8.09 7.19
CA PRO A 10 -30.76 7.12 7.54
C PRO A 10 -31.19 5.72 7.12
N GLY A 11 -30.24 4.89 6.67
CA GLY A 11 -30.50 3.52 6.22
C GLY A 11 -31.28 2.72 7.26
N MET A 12 -30.89 2.78 8.53
CA MET A 12 -31.59 2.08 9.60
C MET A 12 -33.04 2.54 9.79
N LEU A 13 -33.34 3.83 9.59
CA LEU A 13 -34.72 4.31 9.65
C LEU A 13 -35.50 3.88 8.41
N TYR A 14 -34.84 3.87 7.26
CA TYR A 14 -35.41 3.43 5.99
C TYR A 14 -35.78 1.94 6.00
N ILE A 15 -34.94 1.07 6.56
CA ILE A 15 -35.28 -0.36 6.66
C ILE A 15 -36.44 -0.60 7.61
N LEU A 16 -36.52 0.12 8.75
CA LEU A 16 -37.65 0.04 9.66
C LEU A 16 -38.97 0.38 8.98
N VAL A 17 -38.97 1.40 8.10
CA VAL A 17 -40.13 1.78 7.30
C VAL A 17 -40.56 0.64 6.36
N SER A 18 -39.63 -0.03 5.69
CA SER A 18 -39.91 -1.21 4.85
C SER A 18 -40.43 -2.42 5.63
N PHE A 19 -40.19 -2.49 6.95
CA PHE A 19 -40.76 -3.54 7.82
C PHE A 19 -42.19 -3.25 8.30
N ILE A 20 -42.70 -2.02 8.18
CA ILE A 20 -44.02 -1.64 8.70
C ILE A 20 -45.16 -2.53 8.17
N PRO A 21 -45.26 -2.85 6.86
CA PRO A 21 -46.28 -3.76 6.35
C PRO A 21 -46.30 -5.11 7.09
N TRP A 22 -45.13 -5.69 7.35
CA TRP A 22 -44.97 -6.98 8.02
C TRP A 22 -45.35 -6.91 9.50
N ILE A 23 -44.96 -5.84 10.19
CA ILE A 23 -45.33 -5.62 11.59
C ILE A 23 -46.85 -5.51 11.72
N VAL A 24 -47.49 -4.70 10.87
CA VAL A 24 -48.95 -4.52 10.86
C VAL A 24 -49.66 -5.84 10.52
N TYR A 25 -49.13 -6.61 9.57
CA TYR A 25 -49.63 -7.92 9.19
C TYR A 25 -49.65 -8.88 10.39
N TRP A 26 -48.51 -9.08 11.06
CA TRP A 26 -48.41 -10.00 12.18
C TRP A 26 -49.27 -9.59 13.38
N ILE A 27 -49.38 -8.28 13.67
CA ILE A 27 -50.23 -7.78 14.76
C ILE A 27 -51.71 -8.07 14.46
N LEU A 28 -52.21 -7.61 13.31
CA LEU A 28 -53.64 -7.70 13.00
C LEU A 28 -54.08 -9.13 12.71
N CYS A 29 -53.29 -9.92 11.99
CA CYS A 29 -53.60 -11.34 11.79
C CYS A 29 -53.46 -12.14 13.09
N GLY A 30 -52.60 -11.74 14.02
CA GLY A 30 -52.52 -12.33 15.36
C GLY A 30 -53.82 -12.20 16.17
N PHE A 31 -54.64 -11.18 15.89
CA PHE A 31 -56.00 -11.01 16.43
C PHE A 31 -57.10 -11.63 15.54
N GLY A 32 -56.72 -12.37 14.50
CA GLY A 32 -57.65 -12.93 13.51
C GLY A 32 -58.35 -11.88 12.64
N ASN A 33 -57.84 -10.64 12.58
CA ASN A 33 -58.49 -9.55 11.87
C ASN A 33 -58.10 -9.57 10.36
N PRO A 34 -59.08 -9.69 9.43
CA PRO A 34 -58.81 -9.68 7.98
C PRO A 34 -58.17 -8.37 7.48
N LEU A 35 -58.31 -7.27 8.22
CA LEU A 35 -57.59 -6.02 7.93
C LEU A 35 -56.07 -6.18 7.99
N GLY A 36 -55.57 -7.24 8.62
CA GLY A 36 -54.16 -7.61 8.59
C GLY A 36 -53.61 -7.89 7.20
N ILE A 37 -54.44 -8.11 6.18
CA ILE A 37 -53.97 -8.29 4.79
C ILE A 37 -54.13 -7.00 3.99
N THR A 38 -55.27 -6.32 4.16
CA THR A 38 -55.60 -5.11 3.38
C THR A 38 -54.74 -3.91 3.77
N VAL A 39 -54.50 -3.69 5.07
CA VAL A 39 -53.70 -2.55 5.53
C VAL A 39 -52.24 -2.66 5.09
N PRO A 40 -51.54 -3.80 5.26
CA PRO A 40 -50.18 -3.97 4.74
C PRO A 40 -50.07 -3.85 3.22
N LEU A 41 -51.08 -4.27 2.46
CA LEU A 41 -51.11 -4.06 1.01
C LEU A 41 -51.13 -2.57 0.66
N ILE A 42 -51.99 -1.78 1.31
CA ILE A 42 -52.05 -0.32 1.11
C ILE A 42 -50.71 0.32 1.46
N ILE A 43 -50.12 -0.04 2.61
CA ILE A 43 -48.80 0.49 3.02
C ILE A 43 -47.74 0.11 1.98
N SER A 44 -47.72 -1.13 1.49
CA SER A 44 -46.75 -1.58 0.47
C SER A 44 -46.87 -0.81 -0.85
N ILE A 45 -48.10 -0.50 -1.29
CA ILE A 45 -48.35 0.34 -2.46
C ILE A 45 -47.81 1.76 -2.23
N VAL A 46 -48.06 2.34 -1.06
CA VAL A 46 -47.57 3.68 -0.69
C VAL A 46 -46.04 3.74 -0.67
N LEU A 47 -45.37 2.69 -0.18
CA LEU A 47 -43.90 2.63 -0.14
C LEU A 47 -43.26 2.49 -1.52
N ILE A 48 -43.91 1.79 -2.46
CA ILE A 48 -43.41 1.57 -3.82
C ILE A 48 -43.68 2.75 -4.75
N LEU A 49 -44.78 3.49 -4.57
CA LEU A 49 -45.17 4.56 -5.49
C LEU A 49 -44.03 5.59 -5.76
N PRO A 50 -43.31 6.11 -4.75
CA PRO A 50 -42.18 7.01 -4.98
C PRO A 50 -40.97 6.33 -5.66
N GLN A 51 -40.82 5.02 -5.49
CA GLN A 51 -39.72 4.23 -6.04
C GLN A 51 -39.88 3.97 -7.53
N ILE A 52 -41.12 3.75 -7.98
CA ILE A 52 -41.46 3.67 -9.41
C ILE A 52 -41.09 4.99 -10.11
N LEU A 53 -41.47 6.12 -9.51
CA LEU A 53 -41.17 7.45 -10.07
C LEU A 53 -39.67 7.73 -10.16
N LYS A 54 -38.88 7.24 -9.19
CA LYS A 54 -37.42 7.42 -9.13
C LYS A 54 -36.63 6.32 -9.84
N ARG A 55 -37.30 5.30 -10.39
CA ARG A 55 -36.68 4.08 -10.97
C ARG A 55 -35.66 3.43 -10.02
N SER A 56 -35.94 3.42 -8.72
CA SER A 56 -35.06 2.90 -7.68
C SER A 56 -35.81 1.94 -6.77
N PHE A 57 -35.76 0.64 -7.07
CA PHE A 57 -36.54 -0.37 -6.38
C PHE A 57 -35.81 -0.97 -5.18
N ASN A 58 -36.49 -0.96 -4.04
CA ASN A 58 -36.14 -1.73 -2.87
C ASN A 58 -36.68 -3.16 -3.00
N LEU A 59 -35.80 -4.16 -2.84
CA LEU A 59 -36.19 -5.57 -2.99
C LEU A 59 -37.25 -5.98 -1.97
N MET A 60 -37.16 -5.49 -0.73
CA MET A 60 -38.09 -5.81 0.34
C MET A 60 -39.47 -5.21 0.09
N ASP A 61 -39.54 -3.96 -0.35
CA ASP A 61 -40.82 -3.33 -0.65
C ASP A 61 -41.51 -4.06 -1.82
N LEU A 62 -40.75 -4.43 -2.86
CA LEU A 62 -41.25 -5.23 -3.99
C LEU A 62 -41.82 -6.58 -3.53
N VAL A 63 -41.08 -7.31 -2.69
CA VAL A 63 -41.55 -8.59 -2.13
C VAL A 63 -42.78 -8.38 -1.26
N SER A 64 -42.84 -7.29 -0.49
CA SER A 64 -44.02 -6.95 0.32
C SER A 64 -45.26 -6.77 -0.56
N LEU A 65 -45.15 -5.98 -1.64
CA LEU A 65 -46.25 -5.79 -2.58
C LEU A 65 -46.71 -7.11 -3.21
N ILE A 66 -45.78 -7.94 -3.68
CA ILE A 66 -46.10 -9.25 -4.29
C ILE A 66 -46.80 -10.14 -3.27
N TYR A 67 -46.23 -10.28 -2.07
CA TYR A 67 -46.76 -11.13 -1.01
C TYR A 67 -48.18 -10.70 -0.58
N PHE A 68 -48.38 -9.42 -0.27
CA PHE A 68 -49.68 -8.93 0.18
C PHE A 68 -50.72 -8.90 -0.94
N SER A 69 -50.32 -8.77 -2.21
CA SER A 69 -51.24 -8.93 -3.34
C SER A 69 -51.72 -10.37 -3.44
N LEU A 70 -50.81 -11.35 -3.30
CA LEU A 70 -51.17 -12.77 -3.29
C LEU A 70 -52.05 -13.13 -2.08
N ALA A 71 -51.72 -12.60 -0.89
CA ALA A 71 -52.51 -12.81 0.32
C ALA A 71 -53.93 -12.21 0.19
N PHE A 72 -54.05 -11.03 -0.43
CA PHE A 72 -55.34 -10.38 -0.69
C PHE A 72 -56.20 -11.18 -1.65
N ILE A 73 -55.63 -11.62 -2.78
CA ILE A 73 -56.32 -12.46 -3.77
C ILE A 73 -56.75 -13.79 -3.12
N SER A 74 -55.84 -14.45 -2.40
CA SER A 74 -56.14 -15.69 -1.68
C SER A 74 -57.32 -15.52 -0.72
N THR A 75 -57.32 -14.47 0.09
CA THR A 75 -58.28 -14.31 1.19
C THR A 75 -59.63 -13.79 0.72
N PHE A 76 -59.64 -12.77 -0.15
CA PHE A 76 -60.88 -12.06 -0.52
C PHE A 76 -61.47 -12.48 -1.87
N ILE A 77 -60.67 -13.06 -2.77
CA ILE A 77 -61.13 -13.50 -4.09
C ILE A 77 -61.34 -15.02 -4.11
N LEU A 78 -60.38 -15.77 -3.56
CA LEU A 78 -60.42 -17.23 -3.54
C LEU A 78 -61.02 -17.83 -2.25
N ASN A 79 -61.35 -17.00 -1.25
CA ASN A 79 -61.87 -17.40 0.06
C ASN A 79 -61.00 -18.40 0.82
N LEU A 80 -59.67 -18.32 0.67
CA LEU A 80 -58.69 -19.15 1.38
C LEU A 80 -57.99 -18.33 2.48
N ASN A 81 -58.27 -18.66 3.75
CA ASN A 81 -57.73 -17.97 4.93
C ASN A 81 -56.29 -18.37 5.31
N ILE A 82 -55.58 -19.08 4.44
CA ILE A 82 -54.25 -19.65 4.72
C ILE A 82 -53.25 -18.56 5.16
N PHE A 83 -53.30 -17.39 4.53
CA PHE A 83 -52.44 -16.24 4.88
C PHE A 83 -52.88 -15.52 6.16
N LEU A 84 -54.09 -15.74 6.65
CA LEU A 84 -54.55 -15.19 7.93
C LEU A 84 -54.17 -16.13 9.07
N GLU A 85 -54.45 -17.43 8.91
CA GLU A 85 -54.21 -18.48 9.91
C GLU A 85 -52.71 -18.79 10.10
N ASN A 86 -51.92 -18.81 9.02
CA ASN A 86 -50.49 -19.14 9.06
C ASN A 86 -49.59 -17.92 8.85
N SER A 87 -50.06 -16.75 9.30
CA SER A 87 -49.41 -15.46 9.04
C SER A 87 -47.96 -15.37 9.52
N GLY A 88 -47.65 -15.97 10.66
CA GLY A 88 -46.27 -16.09 11.15
C GLY A 88 -45.40 -16.93 10.21
N PHE A 89 -45.77 -18.20 9.99
CA PHE A 89 -44.99 -19.12 9.14
C PHE A 89 -44.75 -18.57 7.74
N LEU A 90 -45.82 -18.18 7.03
CA LEU A 90 -45.75 -17.74 5.64
C LEU A 90 -45.05 -16.39 5.51
N GLY A 91 -45.25 -15.49 6.48
CA GLY A 91 -44.61 -14.17 6.44
C GLY A 91 -43.10 -14.27 6.59
N TYR A 92 -42.63 -15.02 7.60
CA TYR A 92 -41.20 -15.25 7.78
C TYR A 92 -40.58 -16.10 6.66
N LEU A 93 -41.32 -17.06 6.09
CA LEU A 93 -40.86 -17.83 4.94
C LEU A 93 -40.62 -16.93 3.72
N ALA A 94 -41.53 -15.99 3.44
CA ALA A 94 -41.39 -15.04 2.35
C ALA A 94 -40.14 -14.15 2.53
N LEU A 95 -39.91 -13.65 3.74
CA LEU A 95 -38.71 -12.85 4.07
C LEU A 95 -37.41 -13.68 3.98
N PHE A 96 -37.45 -14.95 4.39
CA PHE A 96 -36.32 -15.88 4.22
C PHE A 96 -35.99 -16.09 2.74
N LEU A 97 -37.00 -16.36 1.91
CA LEU A 97 -36.82 -16.57 0.46
C LEU A 97 -36.26 -15.31 -0.20
N MET A 98 -36.76 -14.12 0.18
CA MET A 98 -36.22 -12.85 -0.28
C MET A 98 -34.74 -12.68 0.11
N ALA A 99 -34.40 -12.86 1.38
CA ALA A 99 -33.03 -12.69 1.86
C ALA A 99 -32.08 -13.66 1.14
N SER A 100 -32.48 -14.92 0.99
CA SER A 100 -31.73 -15.96 0.28
C SER A 100 -31.57 -15.64 -1.22
N PHE A 101 -32.64 -15.19 -1.88
CA PHE A 101 -32.60 -14.74 -3.27
C PHE A 101 -31.65 -13.57 -3.45
N SER A 102 -31.66 -12.60 -2.53
CA SER A 102 -30.78 -11.42 -2.57
C SER A 102 -29.29 -11.80 -2.50
N ILE A 103 -28.95 -12.81 -1.70
CA ILE A 103 -27.58 -13.37 -1.65
C ILE A 103 -27.26 -14.09 -2.97
N ALA A 104 -28.19 -14.89 -3.49
CA ALA A 104 -27.98 -15.69 -4.70
C ALA A 104 -27.67 -14.81 -5.93
N ILE A 105 -28.32 -13.64 -6.05
CA ILE A 105 -28.06 -12.66 -7.11
C ILE A 105 -26.88 -11.72 -6.81
N ARG A 106 -26.13 -11.96 -5.71
CA ARG A 106 -25.01 -11.13 -5.23
C ARG A 106 -25.38 -9.67 -4.96
N GLN A 107 -26.63 -9.42 -4.59
CA GLN A 107 -27.13 -8.10 -4.18
C GLN A 107 -27.87 -8.24 -2.84
N PRO A 108 -27.15 -8.45 -1.72
CA PRO A 108 -27.77 -8.59 -0.41
C PRO A 108 -28.71 -7.42 -0.14
N TYR A 109 -29.93 -7.68 0.31
CA TYR A 109 -30.95 -6.62 0.45
C TYR A 109 -30.50 -5.51 1.42
N THR A 110 -29.65 -5.84 2.39
CA THR A 110 -29.07 -4.86 3.33
C THR A 110 -28.11 -3.86 2.65
N LEU A 111 -27.54 -4.20 1.48
CA LEU A 111 -26.62 -3.32 0.76
C LEU A 111 -27.32 -2.03 0.31
N GLN A 112 -28.57 -2.10 -0.14
CA GLN A 112 -29.32 -0.92 -0.56
C GLN A 112 -29.53 0.07 0.60
N VAL A 113 -29.70 -0.47 1.80
CA VAL A 113 -29.83 0.29 3.04
C VAL A 113 -28.50 0.92 3.42
N SER A 114 -27.45 0.12 3.49
CA SER A 114 -26.09 0.59 3.83
C SER A 114 -25.56 1.62 2.83
N LYS A 115 -25.93 1.56 1.54
CA LYS A 115 -25.54 2.59 0.56
C LYS A 115 -26.03 4.00 0.92
N ARG A 116 -27.06 4.14 1.75
CA ARG A 116 -27.57 5.44 2.19
C ARG A 116 -26.68 6.11 3.25
N ASP A 117 -26.02 5.30 4.07
CA ASP A 117 -25.24 5.75 5.22
C ASP A 117 -23.73 5.85 4.93
N TYR A 118 -23.28 5.25 3.82
CA TYR A 118 -21.86 5.19 3.45
C TYR A 118 -21.58 5.89 2.10
N PRO A 119 -20.45 6.61 1.96
CA PRO A 119 -20.04 7.25 0.70
C PRO A 119 -20.01 6.29 -0.50
N ARG A 120 -20.22 6.80 -1.72
CA ARG A 120 -20.26 5.97 -2.94
C ARG A 120 -18.99 5.13 -3.16
N VAL A 121 -17.83 5.62 -2.73
CA VAL A 121 -16.54 4.93 -2.86
C VAL A 121 -16.55 3.58 -2.08
N TYR A 122 -17.31 3.48 -0.98
CA TYR A 122 -17.45 2.24 -0.21
C TYR A 122 -18.28 1.16 -0.90
N TRP A 123 -19.15 1.52 -1.84
CA TRP A 123 -20.21 0.62 -2.30
C TRP A 123 -19.69 -0.61 -3.07
N LYS A 124 -18.46 -0.53 -3.58
CA LYS A 124 -17.78 -1.59 -4.32
C LYS A 124 -16.68 -2.28 -3.50
N ASP A 125 -16.42 -1.80 -2.28
CA ASP A 125 -15.40 -2.36 -1.41
C ASP A 125 -15.74 -3.82 -1.06
N LYS A 126 -14.74 -4.72 -1.16
CA LYS A 126 -14.94 -6.14 -0.90
C LYS A 126 -15.37 -6.40 0.54
N SER A 127 -14.77 -5.71 1.51
CA SER A 127 -15.11 -5.86 2.93
C SER A 127 -16.52 -5.34 3.19
N PHE A 128 -16.90 -4.21 2.60
CA PHE A 128 -18.24 -3.65 2.70
C PHE A 128 -19.32 -4.60 2.14
N LEU A 129 -19.05 -5.21 0.97
CA LEU A 129 -19.94 -6.22 0.38
C LEU A 129 -20.00 -7.49 1.23
N THR A 130 -18.87 -7.97 1.75
CA THR A 130 -18.82 -9.12 2.66
C THR A 130 -19.61 -8.88 3.94
N ILE A 131 -19.48 -7.70 4.56
CA ILE A 131 -20.24 -7.32 5.76
C ILE A 131 -21.75 -7.38 5.47
N ASN A 132 -22.20 -6.79 4.37
CA ASN A 132 -23.62 -6.81 3.99
C ASN A 132 -24.13 -8.23 3.69
N ASN A 133 -23.33 -9.07 3.03
CA ASN A 133 -23.67 -10.47 2.81
C ASN A 133 -23.83 -11.23 4.14
N ILE A 134 -22.94 -11.00 5.11
CA ILE A 134 -23.01 -11.66 6.43
C ILE A 134 -24.26 -11.20 7.19
N ILE A 135 -24.56 -9.90 7.21
CA ILE A 135 -25.77 -9.38 7.86
C ILE A 135 -27.02 -9.97 7.21
N THR A 136 -27.06 -10.03 5.88
CA THR A 136 -28.17 -10.62 5.14
C THR A 136 -28.32 -12.12 5.42
N ALA A 137 -27.22 -12.87 5.54
CA ALA A 137 -27.25 -14.29 5.88
C ALA A 137 -27.75 -14.55 7.30
N VAL A 138 -27.37 -13.69 8.26
CA VAL A 138 -27.91 -13.74 9.63
C VAL A 138 -29.42 -13.51 9.64
N TRP A 139 -29.91 -12.52 8.89
CA TRP A 139 -31.34 -12.29 8.74
C TRP A 139 -32.07 -13.43 8.06
N ALA A 140 -31.49 -14.03 7.01
CA ALA A 140 -32.06 -15.23 6.40
C ALA A 140 -32.20 -16.37 7.43
N GLY A 141 -31.18 -16.60 8.25
CA GLY A 141 -31.24 -17.57 9.34
C GLY A 141 -32.32 -17.25 10.38
N ILE A 142 -32.44 -15.99 10.80
CA ILE A 142 -33.48 -15.53 11.74
C ILE A 142 -34.89 -15.72 11.17
N PHE A 143 -35.10 -15.36 9.89
CA PHE A 143 -36.39 -15.55 9.24
C PHE A 143 -36.75 -17.03 9.10
N LEU A 144 -35.79 -17.87 8.73
CA LEU A 144 -36.03 -19.32 8.68
C LEU A 144 -36.38 -19.88 10.06
N LEU A 145 -35.63 -19.50 11.10
CA LEU A 145 -35.88 -19.94 12.46
C LEU A 145 -37.25 -19.51 12.98
N ASN A 146 -37.64 -18.26 12.72
CA ASN A 146 -38.97 -17.78 13.07
C ASN A 146 -40.06 -18.52 12.30
N SER A 147 -39.89 -18.73 10.99
CA SER A 147 -40.83 -19.52 10.18
C SER A 147 -41.06 -20.91 10.79
N VAL A 148 -39.98 -21.61 11.15
CA VAL A 148 -40.03 -22.93 11.82
C VAL A 148 -40.71 -22.86 13.19
N ILE A 149 -40.38 -21.88 14.02
CA ILE A 149 -40.97 -21.74 15.37
C ILE A 149 -42.48 -21.52 15.30
N PHE A 150 -42.96 -20.74 14.34
CA PHE A 150 -44.39 -20.54 14.12
C PHE A 150 -45.12 -21.79 13.61
N LEU A 151 -44.41 -22.82 13.13
CA LEU A 151 -45.01 -24.14 12.82
C LEU A 151 -45.12 -25.05 14.04
N PHE A 152 -44.15 -24.99 14.97
CA PHE A 152 -44.00 -26.02 16.00
C PHE A 152 -44.32 -25.58 17.42
N LEU A 153 -44.22 -24.28 17.73
CA LEU A 153 -44.48 -23.77 19.08
C LEU A 153 -45.86 -23.09 19.16
N GLN A 154 -46.36 -22.94 20.38
CA GLN A 154 -47.65 -22.29 20.66
C GLN A 154 -47.45 -20.93 21.35
N PHE A 155 -48.48 -20.09 21.31
CA PHE A 155 -48.52 -18.83 22.07
C PHE A 155 -48.44 -19.12 23.59
N PRO A 156 -47.70 -18.33 24.40
CA PRO A 156 -46.96 -17.11 24.06
C PRO A 156 -45.49 -17.33 23.65
N LEU A 157 -45.00 -18.57 23.75
CA LEU A 157 -43.57 -18.89 23.57
C LEU A 157 -43.07 -18.53 22.16
N THR A 158 -43.89 -18.74 21.13
CA THR A 158 -43.61 -18.32 19.74
C THR A 158 -43.26 -16.85 19.63
N VAL A 159 -44.11 -15.99 20.18
CA VAL A 159 -43.98 -14.52 20.09
C VAL A 159 -42.75 -14.04 20.86
N VAL A 160 -42.51 -14.58 22.05
CA VAL A 160 -41.35 -14.22 22.88
C VAL A 160 -40.04 -14.57 22.16
N LEU A 161 -39.92 -15.81 21.67
CA LEU A 161 -38.71 -16.25 20.96
C LEU A 161 -38.51 -15.51 19.64
N SER A 162 -39.58 -15.29 18.88
CA SER A 162 -39.51 -14.55 17.61
C SER A 162 -39.01 -13.12 17.81
N ASN A 163 -39.54 -12.42 18.81
CA ASN A 163 -39.11 -11.06 19.14
C ASN A 163 -37.67 -11.02 19.67
N LEU A 164 -37.25 -12.03 20.45
CA LEU A 164 -35.87 -12.16 20.89
C LEU A 164 -34.92 -12.32 19.68
N PHE A 165 -35.22 -13.20 18.71
CA PHE A 165 -34.37 -13.36 17.54
C PHE A 165 -34.32 -12.11 16.66
N ILE A 166 -35.44 -11.41 16.50
CA ILE A 166 -35.45 -10.12 15.80
C ILE A 166 -34.58 -9.10 16.55
N ALA A 167 -34.70 -9.00 17.87
CA ALA A 167 -33.89 -8.09 18.68
C ALA A 167 -32.39 -8.41 18.56
N VAL A 168 -32.03 -9.69 18.56
CA VAL A 168 -30.64 -10.15 18.30
C VAL A 168 -30.19 -9.76 16.89
N GLY A 169 -31.04 -9.93 15.87
CA GLY A 169 -30.74 -9.52 14.49
C GLY A 169 -30.52 -8.02 14.33
N ILE A 170 -31.35 -7.20 14.99
CA ILE A 170 -31.20 -5.75 15.02
C ILE A 170 -29.88 -5.38 15.72
N PHE A 171 -29.64 -5.91 16.93
CA PHE A 171 -28.41 -5.65 17.66
C PHE A 171 -27.16 -6.03 16.85
N PHE A 172 -27.17 -7.20 16.21
CA PHE A 172 -26.10 -7.64 15.32
C PHE A 172 -25.89 -6.67 14.15
N SER A 173 -26.97 -6.22 13.50
CA SER A 173 -26.93 -5.30 12.36
C SER A 173 -26.39 -3.91 12.73
N VAL A 174 -26.53 -3.50 13.99
CA VAL A 174 -25.98 -2.24 14.51
C VAL A 174 -24.51 -2.39 14.88
N VAL A 175 -24.13 -3.46 15.58
CA VAL A 175 -22.79 -3.60 16.18
C VAL A 175 -21.77 -4.20 15.20
N TYR A 176 -22.17 -5.18 14.40
CA TYR A 176 -21.24 -5.92 13.53
C TYR A 176 -20.52 -5.02 12.50
N PRO A 177 -21.20 -4.12 11.75
CA PRO A 177 -20.53 -3.23 10.80
C PRO A 177 -19.47 -2.32 11.43
N LEU A 178 -19.66 -1.94 12.70
CA LEU A 178 -18.74 -1.03 13.41
C LEU A 178 -17.42 -1.73 13.77
N LYS A 179 -17.43 -3.05 13.97
CA LYS A 179 -16.25 -3.83 14.40
C LYS A 179 -15.64 -4.69 13.30
N ALA A 180 -16.42 -5.07 12.29
CA ALA A 180 -15.97 -5.98 11.25
C ALA A 180 -14.77 -5.47 10.43
N PRO A 181 -14.67 -4.19 10.02
CA PRO A 181 -13.51 -3.69 9.28
C PRO A 181 -12.21 -3.86 10.06
N ALA A 182 -12.21 -3.46 11.35
CA ALA A 182 -11.06 -3.62 12.23
C ALA A 182 -10.72 -5.10 12.47
N HIS A 183 -11.74 -5.97 12.63
CA HIS A 183 -11.52 -7.41 12.75
C HIS A 183 -10.83 -7.99 11.51
N PHE A 184 -11.27 -7.63 10.30
CA PHE A 184 -10.66 -8.10 9.06
C PHE A 184 -9.22 -7.59 8.88
N ALA A 185 -8.97 -6.31 9.15
CA ALA A 185 -7.62 -5.74 9.10
C ALA A 185 -6.65 -6.43 10.07
N LEU A 186 -7.12 -6.75 11.28
CA LEU A 186 -6.28 -7.34 12.33
C LEU A 186 -6.17 -8.87 12.27
N LYS A 187 -7.01 -9.58 11.49
CA LYS A 187 -7.13 -11.04 11.52
C LYS A 187 -5.78 -11.75 11.34
N GLU A 188 -5.01 -11.35 10.35
CA GLU A 188 -3.70 -11.93 10.07
C GLU A 188 -2.60 -11.31 10.94
N PHE A 189 -2.64 -9.99 11.15
CA PHE A 189 -1.63 -9.27 11.92
C PHE A 189 -1.59 -9.66 13.41
N LYS A 190 -2.74 -10.00 14.02
CA LYS A 190 -2.82 -10.43 15.43
C LYS A 190 -1.91 -11.61 15.76
N LYS A 191 -1.65 -12.49 14.79
CA LYS A 191 -0.73 -13.64 14.96
C LYS A 191 0.71 -13.17 15.25
N TYR A 192 1.07 -11.96 14.82
CA TYR A 192 2.41 -11.39 14.92
C TYR A 192 2.50 -10.19 15.86
N ASP A 193 1.42 -9.80 16.56
CA ASP A 193 1.43 -8.63 17.44
C ASP A 193 2.00 -8.94 18.84
N TRP A 194 3.16 -9.58 18.89
CA TRP A 194 3.93 -9.78 20.11
C TRP A 194 4.64 -8.49 20.53
N ARG A 195 5.04 -8.35 21.80
CA ARG A 195 5.92 -7.27 22.26
C ARG A 195 7.14 -7.83 22.97
N VAL A 196 8.25 -7.12 22.84
CA VAL A 196 9.48 -7.35 23.59
C VAL A 196 9.74 -6.09 24.41
N PHE A 197 9.77 -6.23 25.72
CA PHE A 197 10.10 -5.14 26.62
C PHE A 197 11.62 -5.07 26.78
N VAL A 198 12.17 -3.87 26.65
CA VAL A 198 13.60 -3.60 26.80
C VAL A 198 13.75 -2.47 27.81
N ASP A 199 14.53 -2.75 28.86
CA ASP A 199 14.97 -1.73 29.79
C ASP A 199 16.31 -1.15 29.30
N THR A 200 16.24 0.05 28.73
CA THR A 200 17.39 0.79 28.19
C THR A 200 18.30 1.35 29.29
N SER A 201 17.84 1.40 30.54
CA SER A 201 18.66 1.84 31.67
C SER A 201 19.59 0.74 32.20
N LYS A 202 19.27 -0.53 31.91
CA LYS A 202 20.06 -1.67 32.38
C LYS A 202 21.39 -1.75 31.62
N PRO A 203 22.55 -1.72 32.32
CA PRO A 203 23.85 -1.93 31.70
C PRO A 203 23.90 -3.26 30.92
N LYS A 204 24.58 -3.25 29.79
CA LYS A 204 24.76 -4.41 28.91
C LYS A 204 26.21 -4.85 28.93
N ALA A 205 26.44 -6.16 28.94
CA ALA A 205 27.78 -6.71 28.81
C ALA A 205 28.42 -6.37 27.45
N GLU A 206 29.69 -6.76 27.28
CA GLU A 206 30.33 -6.80 25.96
C GLU A 206 29.52 -7.72 25.03
N ASP A 207 29.33 -7.30 23.78
CA ASP A 207 28.52 -8.00 22.77
C ASP A 207 27.02 -8.20 23.10
N GLU A 208 26.51 -7.58 24.17
CA GLU A 208 25.08 -7.46 24.45
C GLU A 208 24.51 -6.11 24.03
N TYR A 209 23.34 -6.15 23.38
CA TYR A 209 22.64 -4.98 22.84
C TYR A 209 21.14 -5.07 23.15
N ASP A 210 20.48 -3.91 23.05
CA ASP A 210 19.02 -3.85 23.11
C ASP A 210 18.41 -4.29 21.78
N VAL A 211 19.03 -3.87 20.68
CA VAL A 211 18.58 -4.12 19.31
C VAL A 211 19.78 -4.38 18.42
N ILE A 212 19.73 -5.46 17.64
CA ILE A 212 20.69 -5.73 16.57
C ILE A 212 19.99 -5.56 15.22
N ILE A 213 20.59 -4.78 14.32
CA ILE A 213 20.11 -4.56 12.96
C ILE A 213 21.05 -5.29 12.00
N VAL A 214 20.48 -6.20 11.20
CA VAL A 214 21.22 -6.97 10.19
C VAL A 214 21.05 -6.30 8.83
N GLY A 215 22.13 -5.71 8.31
CA GLY A 215 22.18 -4.99 7.04
C GLY A 215 21.96 -3.47 7.20
N SER A 216 22.86 -2.69 6.60
CA SER A 216 22.88 -1.21 6.72
C SER A 216 22.28 -0.47 5.52
N GLY A 217 21.32 -1.08 4.81
CA GLY A 217 20.46 -0.33 3.90
C GLY A 217 19.65 0.77 4.63
N VAL A 218 19.11 1.74 3.89
CA VAL A 218 18.46 2.93 4.47
C VAL A 218 17.41 2.60 5.52
N GLY A 219 16.52 1.62 5.30
CA GLY A 219 15.48 1.27 6.30
C GLY A 219 16.06 0.85 7.66
N GLY A 220 17.12 0.03 7.67
CA GLY A 220 17.84 -0.35 8.88
C GLY A 220 18.57 0.83 9.55
N LEU A 221 19.23 1.69 8.75
CA LEU A 221 19.89 2.89 9.27
C LEU A 221 18.90 3.89 9.88
N VAL A 222 17.74 4.08 9.26
CA VAL A 222 16.65 4.93 9.78
C VAL A 222 16.14 4.37 11.11
N CYS A 223 15.81 3.07 11.15
CA CYS A 223 15.37 2.41 12.38
C CYS A 223 16.41 2.55 13.50
N GLY A 224 17.68 2.29 13.19
CA GLY A 224 18.79 2.41 14.15
C GLY A 224 19.00 3.84 14.63
N SER A 225 18.85 4.85 13.76
CA SER A 225 19.02 6.26 14.11
C SER A 225 17.97 6.69 15.14
N LEU A 226 16.69 6.37 14.89
CA LEU A 226 15.59 6.72 15.80
C LEU A 226 15.71 5.98 17.14
N LEU A 227 16.01 4.68 17.12
CA LEU A 227 16.19 3.90 18.35
C LEU A 227 17.39 4.38 19.18
N SER A 228 18.51 4.73 18.54
CA SER A 228 19.67 5.31 19.23
C SER A 228 19.32 6.66 19.85
N LYS A 229 18.59 7.52 19.12
CA LYS A 229 18.04 8.80 19.67
C LYS A 229 17.17 8.56 20.91
N TRP A 230 16.41 7.48 20.95
CA TRP A 230 15.55 7.11 22.08
C TRP A 230 16.26 6.30 23.17
N GLY A 231 17.59 6.18 23.12
CA GLY A 231 18.42 5.62 24.18
C GLY A 231 18.60 4.10 24.15
N TYR A 232 18.23 3.43 23.06
CA TYR A 232 18.51 2.00 22.90
C TYR A 232 19.99 1.80 22.55
N LYS A 233 20.64 0.78 23.14
CA LYS A 233 21.96 0.31 22.72
C LYS A 233 21.83 -0.49 21.43
N VAL A 234 22.04 0.17 20.28
CA VAL A 234 21.88 -0.41 18.94
C VAL A 234 23.21 -0.92 18.38
N LEU A 235 23.20 -2.10 17.78
CA LEU A 235 24.27 -2.59 16.90
C LEU A 235 23.76 -2.73 15.47
N VAL A 236 24.48 -2.20 14.49
CA VAL A 236 24.24 -2.44 13.05
C VAL A 236 25.40 -3.26 12.50
N LEU A 237 25.10 -4.40 11.87
CA LEU A 237 26.09 -5.25 11.20
C LEU A 237 25.91 -5.18 9.69
N GLU A 238 26.99 -4.86 8.98
CA GLU A 238 27.03 -4.73 7.53
C GLU A 238 28.07 -5.68 6.92
N GLN A 239 27.67 -6.45 5.91
CA GLN A 239 28.55 -7.41 5.24
C GLN A 239 29.61 -6.72 4.38
N HIS A 240 29.28 -5.58 3.78
CA HIS A 240 30.16 -4.82 2.91
C HIS A 240 31.13 -3.93 3.69
N TYR A 241 32.14 -3.38 3.03
CA TYR A 241 33.13 -2.48 3.66
C TYR A 241 32.58 -1.06 3.93
N GLN A 242 31.39 -0.75 3.42
CA GLN A 242 30.71 0.54 3.60
C GLN A 242 29.21 0.33 3.76
N VAL A 243 28.55 1.28 4.41
CA VAL A 243 27.10 1.26 4.65
C VAL A 243 26.30 1.71 3.42
N GLY A 244 24.99 1.43 3.42
CA GLY A 244 24.01 2.06 2.51
C GLY A 244 23.32 1.12 1.53
N GLY A 245 23.86 -0.07 1.26
CA GLY A 245 23.30 -1.00 0.27
C GLY A 245 23.19 -0.36 -1.12
N TYR A 246 22.00 -0.34 -1.71
CA TYR A 246 21.75 0.38 -2.98
C TYR A 246 21.94 1.90 -2.87
N CYS A 247 21.85 2.48 -1.67
CA CYS A 247 22.16 3.88 -1.38
C CYS A 247 23.66 4.05 -1.08
N SER A 248 24.50 3.61 -2.00
CA SER A 248 25.96 3.74 -1.91
C SER A 248 26.53 4.35 -3.18
N SER A 249 27.76 4.84 -3.07
CA SER A 249 28.51 5.38 -4.20
C SER A 249 29.89 4.72 -4.27
N PHE A 250 30.50 4.75 -5.45
CA PHE A 250 31.86 4.27 -5.67
C PHE A 250 32.64 5.25 -6.54
N MET A 251 33.96 5.24 -6.42
CA MET A 251 34.85 6.13 -7.15
C MET A 251 35.74 5.38 -8.13
N ARG A 252 35.96 5.96 -9.32
CA ARG A 252 36.91 5.47 -10.33
C ARG A 252 37.64 6.66 -10.97
N LYS A 253 38.97 6.68 -10.85
CA LYS A 253 39.85 7.74 -11.43
C LYS A 253 39.34 9.17 -11.19
N GLY A 254 38.85 9.46 -9.98
CA GLY A 254 38.32 10.78 -9.60
C GLY A 254 36.86 11.06 -9.96
N PHE A 255 36.15 10.14 -10.61
CA PHE A 255 34.70 10.23 -10.87
C PHE A 255 33.93 9.42 -9.84
N ILE A 256 32.82 9.97 -9.33
CA ILE A 256 31.94 9.33 -8.35
C ILE A 256 30.63 8.94 -9.03
N PHE A 257 30.19 7.71 -8.80
CA PHE A 257 28.95 7.17 -9.34
C PHE A 257 28.08 6.61 -8.22
N ASN A 258 26.76 6.79 -8.32
CA ASN A 258 25.82 6.12 -7.43
C ASN A 258 25.58 4.68 -7.90
N ALA A 259 25.49 3.75 -6.96
CA ALA A 259 25.29 2.33 -7.26
C ALA A 259 23.82 1.98 -7.59
N GLY A 260 22.86 2.85 -7.26
CA GLY A 260 21.45 2.59 -7.56
C GLY A 260 20.47 3.72 -7.24
N VAL A 261 20.83 4.75 -6.45
CA VAL A 261 19.94 5.89 -6.17
C VAL A 261 20.22 7.03 -7.12
N GLU A 262 19.19 7.43 -7.86
CA GLU A 262 19.25 8.48 -8.88
C GLU A 262 18.23 9.59 -8.62
N ASP A 263 17.11 9.22 -8.01
CA ASP A 263 16.06 10.17 -7.63
C ASP A 263 15.37 9.76 -6.33
N VAL A 264 14.94 10.78 -5.56
CA VAL A 264 14.40 10.63 -4.21
C VAL A 264 13.18 11.53 -4.03
N SER A 265 12.02 10.92 -3.75
CA SER A 265 10.78 11.57 -3.32
C SER A 265 10.70 11.73 -1.79
N GLY A 266 9.62 12.32 -1.27
CA GLY A 266 9.39 12.43 0.18
C GLY A 266 10.14 13.58 0.88
N LEU A 267 10.65 14.55 0.10
CA LEU A 267 11.41 15.73 0.56
C LEU A 267 10.62 17.05 0.50
N TRP A 268 9.30 16.95 0.26
CA TRP A 268 8.35 18.06 0.41
C TRP A 268 7.95 18.23 1.90
N GLU A 269 7.14 19.23 2.23
CA GLU A 269 6.93 19.67 3.62
C GLU A 269 6.44 18.58 4.59
N LYS A 270 5.48 17.73 4.17
CA LYS A 270 4.97 16.60 4.96
C LYS A 270 5.55 15.25 4.53
N GLY A 271 6.60 15.25 3.71
CA GLY A 271 7.24 14.05 3.23
C GLY A 271 7.98 13.28 4.34
N PRO A 272 8.00 11.93 4.32
CA PRO A 272 8.63 11.11 5.37
C PRO A 272 10.13 11.35 5.55
N ILE A 273 10.84 11.71 4.47
CA ILE A 273 12.27 12.02 4.56
C ILE A 273 12.45 13.38 5.22
N THR A 274 11.66 14.39 4.85
CA THR A 274 11.66 15.69 5.54
C THR A 274 11.38 15.53 7.04
N TYR A 275 10.40 14.71 7.40
CA TYR A 275 10.10 14.38 8.79
C TYR A 275 11.32 13.75 9.49
N LEU A 276 11.92 12.72 8.89
CA LEU A 276 13.11 12.08 9.43
C LEU A 276 14.25 13.08 9.65
N LEU A 277 14.55 13.91 8.65
CA LEU A 277 15.63 14.88 8.75
C LEU A 277 15.39 15.86 9.92
N LYS A 278 14.15 16.35 10.08
CA LYS A 278 13.75 17.18 11.23
C LYS A 278 13.95 16.43 12.55
N GLU A 279 13.51 15.17 12.64
CA GLU A 279 13.71 14.34 13.82
C GLU A 279 15.19 14.15 14.16
N LEU A 280 16.07 14.03 13.16
CA LEU A 280 17.50 13.85 13.36
C LEU A 280 18.28 15.18 13.48
N GLY A 281 17.61 16.33 13.37
CA GLY A 281 18.27 17.65 13.36
C GLY A 281 19.18 17.87 12.15
N LEU A 282 18.93 17.16 11.05
CA LEU A 282 19.68 17.26 9.79
C LEU A 282 18.97 18.23 8.85
N ARG A 283 19.76 19.03 8.11
CA ARG A 283 19.22 20.00 7.13
C ARG A 283 19.12 19.35 5.75
N LYS A 284 17.98 19.57 5.07
CA LYS A 284 17.74 19.05 3.72
C LYS A 284 18.78 19.56 2.73
N GLU A 285 19.12 20.84 2.82
CA GLU A 285 19.99 21.57 1.88
C GLU A 285 21.45 21.09 1.94
N ASP A 286 21.86 20.44 3.03
CA ASP A 286 23.19 19.85 3.19
C ASP A 286 23.32 18.48 2.51
N LEU A 287 22.19 17.80 2.30
CA LEU A 287 22.12 16.40 1.89
C LEU A 287 21.45 16.20 0.54
N PHE A 288 20.63 17.13 0.07
CA PHE A 288 19.84 16.95 -1.14
C PHE A 288 19.83 18.21 -2.01
N VAL A 289 19.75 17.99 -3.32
CA VAL A 289 19.58 19.02 -4.35
C VAL A 289 18.45 18.60 -5.28
N LYS A 290 17.64 19.55 -5.76
CA LYS A 290 16.51 19.22 -6.65
C LYS A 290 17.03 18.78 -8.02
N ASN A 291 16.49 17.68 -8.53
CA ASN A 291 16.78 17.21 -9.89
C ASN A 291 16.07 18.09 -10.93
N THR A 292 16.72 18.30 -12.08
CA THR A 292 16.05 18.75 -13.31
C THR A 292 15.80 17.54 -14.21
N ARG A 293 14.68 17.53 -14.93
CA ARG A 293 14.25 16.37 -15.70
C ARG A 293 13.77 16.73 -17.09
N GLU A 294 14.07 15.84 -18.04
CA GLU A 294 13.51 15.84 -19.38
C GLU A 294 12.97 14.46 -19.75
N TYR A 295 11.85 14.44 -20.47
CA TYR A 295 11.32 13.24 -21.12
C TYR A 295 11.50 13.37 -22.62
N VAL A 296 12.02 12.31 -23.26
CA VAL A 296 12.05 12.18 -24.72
C VAL A 296 10.97 11.20 -25.13
N PHE A 297 9.97 11.70 -25.86
CA PHE A 297 8.80 10.93 -26.28
C PHE A 297 8.36 11.33 -27.69
N LYS A 298 8.34 10.35 -28.60
CA LYS A 298 8.10 10.49 -30.05
C LYS A 298 8.95 11.59 -30.67
N GLY A 299 10.24 11.62 -30.33
CA GLY A 299 11.20 12.62 -30.79
C GLY A 299 11.02 14.03 -30.21
N ARG A 300 10.06 14.25 -29.31
CA ARG A 300 9.88 15.52 -28.60
C ARG A 300 10.63 15.51 -27.27
N HIS A 301 11.25 16.63 -26.93
CA HIS A 301 11.87 16.88 -25.64
C HIS A 301 10.89 17.66 -24.76
N ILE A 302 10.60 17.13 -23.58
CA ILE A 302 9.58 17.65 -22.65
C ILE A 302 10.28 17.93 -21.34
N ARG A 303 10.50 19.20 -21.05
CA ARG A 303 11.12 19.70 -19.82
C ARG A 303 10.15 20.66 -19.15
N ALA A 304 9.94 20.48 -17.84
CA ALA A 304 9.16 21.37 -17.01
C ALA A 304 9.86 21.54 -15.66
N GLU A 305 9.86 22.75 -15.13
CA GLU A 305 10.43 23.10 -13.81
C GLU A 305 9.39 23.05 -12.69
N SER A 306 8.11 23.10 -13.06
CA SER A 306 6.95 23.07 -12.17
C SER A 306 5.82 22.19 -12.71
N LEU A 307 4.88 21.83 -11.82
CA LEU A 307 3.67 21.11 -12.21
C LEU A 307 2.82 21.92 -13.21
N GLU A 308 2.68 23.23 -13.00
CA GLU A 308 1.87 24.07 -13.88
C GLU A 308 2.45 24.12 -15.30
N GLU A 309 3.76 24.31 -15.42
CA GLU A 309 4.44 24.26 -16.72
C GLU A 309 4.29 22.88 -17.38
N PHE A 310 4.36 21.80 -16.61
CA PHE A 310 4.14 20.45 -17.13
C PHE A 310 2.69 20.28 -17.65
N ILE A 311 1.70 20.77 -16.91
CA ILE A 311 0.28 20.80 -17.32
C ILE A 311 0.11 21.61 -18.60
N GLU A 312 0.75 22.78 -18.72
CA GLU A 312 0.69 23.64 -19.91
C GLU A 312 1.28 22.94 -21.14
N ILE A 313 2.46 22.33 -21.01
CA ILE A 313 3.10 21.57 -22.09
C ILE A 313 2.22 20.41 -22.54
N LEU A 314 1.72 19.61 -21.59
CA LEU A 314 0.83 18.49 -21.92
C LEU A 314 -0.48 18.97 -22.56
N SER A 315 -1.05 20.07 -22.08
CA SER A 315 -2.25 20.67 -22.66
C SER A 315 -2.01 21.18 -24.08
N GLY A 316 -0.81 21.71 -24.37
CA GLY A 316 -0.41 22.09 -25.72
C GLY A 316 -0.19 20.89 -26.64
N MET A 317 0.32 19.77 -26.11
CA MET A 317 0.51 18.53 -26.85
C MET A 317 -0.80 17.77 -27.12
N PHE A 318 -1.75 17.84 -26.19
CA PHE A 318 -3.02 17.12 -26.22
C PHE A 318 -4.18 18.09 -25.94
N PRO A 319 -4.50 19.01 -26.88
CA PRO A 319 -5.47 20.07 -26.65
C PRO A 319 -6.88 19.55 -26.33
N ASP A 320 -7.28 18.40 -26.89
CA ASP A 320 -8.57 17.77 -26.63
C ASP A 320 -8.71 17.18 -25.21
N GLU A 321 -7.61 17.06 -24.46
CA GLU A 321 -7.56 16.51 -23.10
C GLU A 321 -7.23 17.59 -22.05
N LYS A 322 -7.13 18.87 -22.42
CA LYS A 322 -6.65 19.97 -21.57
C LYS A 322 -7.37 20.06 -20.22
N GLU A 323 -8.70 20.01 -20.23
CA GLU A 323 -9.51 20.06 -19.02
C GLU A 323 -9.30 18.82 -18.15
N ASN A 324 -9.16 17.65 -18.78
CA ASN A 324 -8.92 16.38 -18.09
C ASN A 324 -7.53 16.31 -17.48
N ILE A 325 -6.51 16.89 -18.12
CA ILE A 325 -5.13 16.94 -17.60
C ILE A 325 -5.12 17.70 -16.27
N ARG A 326 -5.73 18.89 -16.24
CA ARG A 326 -5.86 19.68 -15.01
C ARG A 326 -6.64 18.91 -13.94
N ALA A 327 -7.80 18.37 -14.29
CA ALA A 327 -8.63 17.61 -13.36
C ALA A 327 -7.91 16.38 -12.78
N PHE A 328 -7.07 15.70 -13.57
CA PHE A 328 -6.28 14.55 -13.11
C PHE A 328 -5.25 14.96 -12.07
N PHE A 329 -4.48 16.02 -12.32
CA PHE A 329 -3.45 16.47 -11.38
C PHE A 329 -4.04 17.09 -10.11
N GLU A 330 -5.15 17.83 -10.21
CA GLU A 330 -5.89 18.30 -9.02
C GLU A 330 -6.42 17.14 -8.16
N GLU A 331 -6.92 16.07 -8.79
CA GLU A 331 -7.35 14.87 -8.08
C GLU A 331 -6.17 14.13 -7.45
N ALA A 332 -5.05 14.01 -8.18
CA ALA A 332 -3.85 13.36 -7.69
C ALA A 332 -3.25 14.11 -6.49
N GLU A 333 -3.21 15.44 -6.53
CA GLU A 333 -2.73 16.26 -5.41
C GLU A 333 -3.57 16.04 -4.15
N LYS A 334 -4.91 16.10 -4.26
CA LYS A 334 -5.82 15.80 -3.13
C LYS A 334 -5.61 14.39 -2.57
N ALA A 335 -5.50 13.39 -3.44
CA ALA A 335 -5.26 12.01 -3.03
C ALA A 335 -3.89 11.84 -2.37
N TYR A 336 -2.85 12.54 -2.85
CA TYR A 336 -1.52 12.49 -2.27
C TYR A 336 -1.49 13.17 -0.90
N GLU A 337 -2.10 14.35 -0.74
CA GLU A 337 -2.25 15.00 0.56
C GLU A 337 -3.02 14.13 1.57
N GLU A 338 -4.10 13.48 1.12
CA GLU A 338 -4.87 12.54 1.94
C GLU A 338 -4.07 11.31 2.37
N CYS A 339 -3.18 10.80 1.51
CA CYS A 339 -2.31 9.68 1.84
C CYS A 339 -1.39 10.00 3.03
N TYR A 340 -0.85 11.23 3.07
CA TYR A 340 0.13 11.65 4.07
C TYR A 340 -0.48 12.42 5.25
N ARG A 341 -1.81 12.49 5.37
CA ARG A 341 -2.46 13.27 6.43
C ARG A 341 -2.09 12.80 7.84
N GLU A 342 -2.06 11.49 8.09
CA GLU A 342 -1.64 10.94 9.39
C GLU A 342 -0.13 11.00 9.63
N ALA A 343 0.66 11.32 8.60
CA ALA A 343 2.11 11.48 8.74
C ALA A 343 2.46 12.65 9.67
N GLU A 344 1.53 13.56 9.98
CA GLU A 344 1.72 14.60 10.99
C GLU A 344 1.98 14.04 12.40
N VAL A 345 1.56 12.81 12.69
CA VAL A 345 1.70 12.18 14.02
C VAL A 345 2.96 11.33 14.12
N TYR A 346 3.21 10.47 13.13
CA TYR A 346 4.30 9.48 13.15
C TYR A 346 5.30 9.66 12.01
N GLY A 347 5.18 10.70 11.19
CA GLY A 347 6.08 10.96 10.07
C GLY A 347 5.82 10.12 8.83
N THR A 348 4.79 9.29 8.82
CA THR A 348 4.54 8.32 7.75
C THR A 348 3.06 7.94 7.62
N PRO A 349 2.57 7.62 6.41
CA PRO A 349 1.34 6.85 6.26
C PRO A 349 1.46 5.47 6.92
N LEU A 350 0.32 4.93 7.38
CA LEU A 350 0.26 3.65 8.08
C LEU A 350 -0.68 2.67 7.35
N PRO A 351 -0.36 1.36 7.33
CA PRO A 351 -1.27 0.35 6.84
C PRO A 351 -2.47 0.17 7.80
N ALA A 352 -3.55 -0.43 7.30
CA ALA A 352 -4.84 -0.52 8.01
C ALA A 352 -4.72 -1.11 9.43
N GLU A 353 -3.91 -2.17 9.60
CA GLU A 353 -3.68 -2.80 10.90
C GLU A 353 -3.02 -1.86 11.91
N LEU A 354 -2.12 -0.98 11.45
CA LEU A 354 -1.46 -0.01 12.31
C LEU A 354 -2.37 1.20 12.58
N ILE A 355 -3.19 1.62 11.62
CA ILE A 355 -4.25 2.62 11.86
C ILE A 355 -5.13 2.17 13.02
N VAL A 356 -5.63 0.93 13.00
CA VAL A 356 -6.45 0.39 14.09
C VAL A 356 -5.67 0.36 15.40
N LYS A 357 -4.41 -0.09 15.37
CA LYS A 357 -3.58 -0.23 16.57
C LYS A 357 -3.28 1.11 17.26
N VAL A 358 -3.04 2.18 16.48
CA VAL A 358 -2.55 3.46 17.01
C VAL A 358 -3.62 4.54 17.13
N PHE A 359 -4.66 4.50 16.29
CA PHE A 359 -5.76 5.48 16.27
C PHE A 359 -7.11 4.88 16.68
N GLY A 360 -7.21 3.55 16.80
CA GLY A 360 -8.42 2.84 17.19
C GLY A 360 -9.32 2.41 16.02
N GLU A 361 -10.25 1.50 16.31
CA GLU A 361 -11.12 0.87 15.30
C GLU A 361 -11.96 1.89 14.51
N ARG A 362 -12.43 2.95 15.20
CA ARG A 362 -13.25 4.00 14.60
C ARG A 362 -12.52 4.77 13.50
N LYS A 363 -11.21 5.00 13.64
CA LYS A 363 -10.42 5.72 12.62
C LYS A 363 -10.41 4.95 11.30
N LEU A 364 -10.28 3.63 11.32
CA LEU A 364 -10.34 2.82 10.10
C LEU A 364 -11.74 2.85 9.46
N LEU A 365 -12.80 2.83 10.28
CA LEU A 365 -14.18 2.92 9.79
C LEU A 365 -14.46 4.28 9.12
N ASP A 366 -13.97 5.36 9.70
CA ASP A 366 -14.15 6.71 9.16
C ASP A 366 -13.17 7.03 8.01
N TYR A 367 -12.15 6.19 7.77
CA TYR A 367 -11.04 6.45 6.85
C TYR A 367 -11.48 6.84 5.43
N PRO A 368 -12.38 6.14 4.72
CA PRO A 368 -12.74 6.53 3.35
C PRO A 368 -13.68 7.74 3.28
N ARG A 369 -14.32 8.13 4.40
CA ARG A 369 -15.03 9.41 4.49
C ARG A 369 -14.04 10.56 4.67
N GLU A 370 -12.99 10.32 5.45
CA GLU A 370 -11.94 11.31 5.70
C GLU A 370 -10.96 11.41 4.51
N HIS A 371 -10.71 10.31 3.80
CA HIS A 371 -9.73 10.16 2.70
C HIS A 371 -10.40 9.68 1.40
N PRO A 372 -11.48 10.34 0.92
CA PRO A 372 -12.26 9.85 -0.21
C PRO A 372 -11.46 9.74 -1.51
N HIS A 373 -10.55 10.68 -1.77
CA HIS A 373 -9.72 10.69 -2.97
C HIS A 373 -8.68 9.57 -2.89
N PHE A 374 -7.90 9.52 -1.81
CA PHE A 374 -6.88 8.46 -1.66
C PHE A 374 -7.50 7.06 -1.65
N TYR A 375 -8.66 6.88 -1.01
CA TYR A 375 -9.35 5.59 -0.99
C TYR A 375 -9.82 5.15 -2.38
N ASP A 376 -10.21 6.09 -3.25
CA ASP A 376 -10.52 5.79 -4.64
C ASP A 376 -9.29 5.26 -5.40
N TRP A 377 -8.12 5.89 -5.21
CA TRP A 377 -6.85 5.44 -5.77
C TRP A 377 -6.40 4.07 -5.21
N MET A 378 -6.64 3.79 -3.93
CA MET A 378 -6.28 2.48 -3.33
C MET A 378 -7.02 1.29 -3.96
N ASN A 379 -8.19 1.54 -4.56
CA ASN A 379 -9.08 0.49 -5.07
C ASN A 379 -9.03 0.29 -6.59
N LYS A 380 -8.04 0.89 -7.28
CA LYS A 380 -7.88 0.83 -8.74
C LYS A 380 -6.46 0.48 -9.15
N SER A 381 -6.33 -0.04 -10.36
CA SER A 381 -5.08 -0.04 -11.10
C SER A 381 -4.76 1.35 -11.63
N PHE A 382 -3.48 1.63 -11.89
CA PHE A 382 -3.10 2.91 -12.48
C PHE A 382 -3.70 3.09 -13.88
N LYS A 383 -3.84 1.99 -14.65
CA LYS A 383 -4.55 2.01 -15.93
C LYS A 383 -5.99 2.49 -15.78
N GLU A 384 -6.75 1.91 -14.84
CA GLU A 384 -8.14 2.33 -14.59
C GLU A 384 -8.21 3.82 -14.22
N LYS A 385 -7.26 4.31 -13.41
CA LYS A 385 -7.23 5.72 -13.03
C LYS A 385 -6.90 6.64 -14.22
N LEU A 386 -6.01 6.22 -15.12
CA LEU A 386 -5.74 6.96 -16.36
C LEU A 386 -6.92 6.94 -17.34
N ASP A 387 -7.61 5.80 -17.46
CA ASP A 387 -8.78 5.65 -18.34
C ASP A 387 -9.99 6.49 -17.89
N GLU A 388 -10.07 6.85 -16.61
CA GLU A 388 -11.13 7.73 -16.08
C GLU A 388 -11.03 9.17 -16.59
N TYR A 389 -9.81 9.62 -16.89
CA TYR A 389 -9.54 11.00 -17.30
C TYR A 389 -9.24 11.11 -18.79
N PHE A 390 -8.56 10.12 -19.38
CA PHE A 390 -7.97 10.27 -20.70
C PHE A 390 -8.49 9.23 -21.70
N LYS A 391 -8.66 9.66 -22.95
CA LYS A 391 -8.90 8.80 -24.11
C LYS A 391 -7.62 8.64 -24.94
N ASN A 392 -6.76 9.66 -24.96
CA ASN A 392 -5.53 9.64 -25.75
C ASN A 392 -4.48 8.67 -25.16
N GLU A 393 -4.13 7.62 -25.91
CA GLU A 393 -3.19 6.59 -25.45
C GLU A 393 -1.74 7.09 -25.34
N ASP A 394 -1.33 8.10 -26.11
CA ASP A 394 0.01 8.68 -26.02
C ASP A 394 0.19 9.48 -24.73
N LEU A 395 -0.83 10.24 -24.31
CA LEU A 395 -0.84 10.93 -23.03
C LEU A 395 -0.75 9.93 -21.87
N LYS A 396 -1.53 8.84 -21.91
CA LYS A 396 -1.46 7.77 -20.90
C LYS A 396 -0.06 7.14 -20.85
N ALA A 397 0.53 6.86 -22.01
CA ALA A 397 1.88 6.30 -22.10
C ALA A 397 2.92 7.25 -21.49
N LEU A 398 2.82 8.55 -21.78
CA LEU A 398 3.71 9.58 -21.23
C LEU A 398 3.59 9.66 -19.69
N LEU A 399 2.37 9.65 -19.15
CA LEU A 399 2.16 9.64 -17.69
C LEU A 399 2.63 8.35 -17.01
N CYS A 400 2.92 7.30 -17.79
CA CYS A 400 3.55 6.07 -17.33
C CYS A 400 5.09 6.09 -17.39
N ALA A 401 5.72 7.20 -17.78
CA ALA A 401 7.18 7.31 -17.94
C ALA A 401 7.98 6.86 -16.71
N LEU A 402 7.43 7.10 -15.52
CA LEU A 402 8.06 6.79 -14.24
C LEU A 402 7.64 5.44 -13.64
N LEU A 403 6.83 4.63 -14.33
CA LEU A 403 6.46 3.28 -13.84
C LEU A 403 7.67 2.34 -13.67
N GLY A 404 8.81 2.68 -14.26
CA GLY A 404 10.08 2.02 -13.94
C GLY A 404 10.42 2.03 -12.44
N TYR A 405 9.93 3.03 -11.68
CA TYR A 405 10.13 3.12 -10.23
C TYR A 405 9.28 2.12 -9.42
N VAL A 406 8.29 1.50 -10.06
CA VAL A 406 7.49 0.42 -9.48
C VAL A 406 7.91 -0.93 -10.05
N GLY A 407 8.27 -0.99 -11.33
CA GLY A 407 8.70 -2.19 -12.03
C GLY A 407 7.56 -3.06 -12.56
N THR A 408 6.38 -2.47 -12.80
CA THR A 408 5.17 -3.17 -13.28
C THR A 408 4.45 -2.37 -14.38
N THR A 409 3.56 -3.04 -15.12
CA THR A 409 2.70 -2.41 -16.14
C THR A 409 1.50 -1.72 -15.51
N PRO A 410 0.90 -0.68 -16.13
CA PRO A 410 -0.14 0.15 -15.51
C PRO A 410 -1.40 -0.63 -15.08
N ASP A 411 -1.74 -1.72 -15.77
CA ASP A 411 -2.86 -2.62 -15.43
C ASP A 411 -2.59 -3.46 -14.16
N LYS A 412 -1.31 -3.68 -13.84
CA LYS A 412 -0.86 -4.44 -12.67
C LYS A 412 -0.43 -3.56 -11.52
N THR A 413 -0.13 -2.29 -11.76
CA THR A 413 0.29 -1.34 -10.73
C THR A 413 -0.93 -0.85 -9.92
N PRO A 414 -0.95 -0.98 -8.59
CA PRO A 414 -1.94 -0.29 -7.76
C PRO A 414 -1.84 1.23 -7.99
N ALA A 415 -2.95 1.92 -8.22
CA ALA A 415 -2.92 3.35 -8.50
C ALA A 415 -2.34 4.14 -7.30
N SER A 416 -2.61 3.71 -6.06
CA SER A 416 -1.96 4.28 -4.87
C SER A 416 -0.43 4.19 -4.90
N SER A 417 0.14 3.09 -5.39
CA SER A 417 1.60 2.96 -5.55
C SER A 417 2.13 3.87 -6.66
N ALA A 418 1.43 3.98 -7.79
CA ALA A 418 1.78 4.92 -8.85
C ALA A 418 1.66 6.38 -8.38
N LEU A 419 0.65 6.70 -7.57
CA LEU A 419 0.48 8.02 -6.97
C LEU A 419 1.72 8.42 -6.16
N THR A 420 2.20 7.53 -5.28
CA THR A 420 3.33 7.84 -4.40
C THR A 420 4.69 7.71 -5.06
N ALA A 421 4.87 6.77 -6.00
CA ALA A 421 6.17 6.45 -6.59
C ALA A 421 6.38 7.00 -8.02
N CYS A 422 5.36 7.58 -8.63
CA CYS A 422 5.44 8.16 -9.98
C CYS A 422 4.84 9.57 -10.00
N VAL A 423 3.56 9.70 -9.66
CA VAL A 423 2.83 10.97 -9.81
C VAL A 423 3.38 12.06 -8.86
N SER A 424 3.80 11.67 -7.66
CA SER A 424 4.45 12.56 -6.69
C SER A 424 5.65 13.32 -7.26
N TYR A 425 6.39 12.75 -8.23
CA TYR A 425 7.51 13.40 -8.88
C TYR A 425 7.09 14.49 -9.85
N TYR A 426 5.89 14.41 -10.43
CA TYR A 426 5.29 15.53 -11.18
C TYR A 426 4.80 16.62 -10.23
N LEU A 427 4.23 16.23 -9.08
CA LEU A 427 3.66 17.16 -8.10
C LEU A 427 4.72 17.97 -7.34
N HIS A 428 5.77 17.29 -6.85
CA HIS A 428 6.72 17.88 -5.90
C HIS A 428 8.19 17.83 -6.38
N GLY A 429 8.43 17.21 -7.54
CA GLY A 429 9.78 16.99 -8.06
C GLY A 429 10.52 15.87 -7.34
N GLY A 430 11.72 15.60 -7.86
CA GLY A 430 12.66 14.62 -7.31
C GLY A 430 13.96 15.30 -6.84
N TYR A 431 14.70 14.63 -5.99
CA TYR A 431 15.95 15.13 -5.42
C TYR A 431 17.08 14.11 -5.54
N PHE A 432 18.29 14.64 -5.70
CA PHE A 432 19.53 13.88 -5.72
C PHE A 432 20.29 14.04 -4.40
N PRO A 433 20.90 12.99 -3.83
CA PRO A 433 21.76 13.10 -2.65
C PRO A 433 23.07 13.85 -2.96
N LYS A 434 23.24 15.04 -2.39
CA LYS A 434 24.45 15.87 -2.52
C LYS A 434 25.67 15.10 -2.03
N GLY A 435 26.78 15.13 -2.76
CA GLY A 435 27.98 14.32 -2.53
C GLY A 435 27.83 12.84 -2.87
N GLY A 436 26.75 12.46 -3.56
CA GLY A 436 26.42 11.09 -3.91
C GLY A 436 25.61 10.37 -2.83
N ALA A 437 24.97 9.26 -3.21
CA ALA A 437 24.13 8.44 -2.33
C ALA A 437 24.83 8.03 -1.03
N GLN A 438 26.15 7.78 -1.07
CA GLN A 438 26.94 7.40 0.10
C GLN A 438 26.87 8.44 1.23
N LYS A 439 26.78 9.74 0.91
CA LYS A 439 26.75 10.80 1.94
C LYS A 439 25.51 10.71 2.82
N PHE A 440 24.36 10.39 2.24
CA PHE A 440 23.12 10.22 3.00
C PHE A 440 23.22 9.01 3.94
N ALA A 441 23.68 7.85 3.44
CA ALA A 441 23.89 6.67 4.27
C ALA A 441 24.91 6.91 5.41
N ASN A 442 26.01 7.60 5.11
CA ASN A 442 27.01 7.98 6.11
C ASN A 442 26.43 8.90 7.19
N SER A 443 25.57 9.86 6.81
CA SER A 443 24.96 10.78 7.78
C SER A 443 24.08 10.04 8.80
N LEU A 444 23.34 9.03 8.36
CA LEU A 444 22.56 8.18 9.27
C LEU A 444 23.46 7.30 10.16
N ARG A 445 24.53 6.72 9.60
CA ARG A 445 25.54 5.98 10.38
C ARG A 445 26.16 6.88 11.46
N ASP A 446 26.59 8.08 11.09
CA ASP A 446 27.26 9.02 11.99
C ASP A 446 26.30 9.49 13.08
N PHE A 447 25.01 9.65 12.75
CA PHE A 447 23.97 9.90 13.74
C PHE A 447 23.85 8.75 14.76
N ILE A 448 23.80 7.49 14.30
CA ILE A 448 23.77 6.30 15.19
C ILE A 448 24.98 6.30 16.14
N VAL A 449 26.18 6.48 15.60
CA VAL A 449 27.43 6.45 16.39
C VAL A 449 27.49 7.59 17.40
N SER A 450 27.11 8.81 17.00
CA SER A 450 27.07 9.97 17.91
C SER A 450 26.03 9.84 19.04
N HIS A 451 25.05 8.95 18.89
CA HIS A 451 24.04 8.63 19.91
C HIS A 451 24.30 7.30 20.62
N GLY A 452 25.56 6.84 20.63
CA GLY A 452 26.00 5.67 21.39
C GLY A 452 25.70 4.31 20.76
N GLY A 453 25.14 4.29 19.55
CA GLY A 453 25.01 3.07 18.76
C GLY A 453 26.36 2.64 18.15
N THR A 454 26.44 1.38 17.72
CA THR A 454 27.63 0.81 17.08
C THR A 454 27.30 0.37 15.66
N VAL A 455 28.16 0.68 14.69
CA VAL A 455 28.03 0.20 13.30
C VAL A 455 29.31 -0.51 12.88
N LEU A 456 29.21 -1.80 12.58
CA LEU A 456 30.34 -2.63 12.16
C LEU A 456 30.19 -3.05 10.69
N VAL A 457 31.12 -2.61 9.86
CA VAL A 457 31.27 -3.02 8.45
C VAL A 457 32.16 -4.25 8.34
N ASN A 458 32.11 -4.97 7.21
CA ASN A 458 32.77 -6.27 7.01
C ASN A 458 32.37 -7.34 8.04
N HIS A 459 31.18 -7.22 8.63
CA HIS A 459 30.61 -8.17 9.58
C HIS A 459 29.35 -8.79 8.97
N LYS A 460 29.56 -9.77 8.09
CA LYS A 460 28.46 -10.56 7.53
C LYS A 460 27.82 -11.40 8.62
N VAL A 461 26.51 -11.29 8.78
CA VAL A 461 25.74 -12.18 9.67
C VAL A 461 25.53 -13.51 8.98
N ASP A 462 25.93 -14.59 9.66
CA ASP A 462 25.82 -15.96 9.16
C ASP A 462 24.52 -16.62 9.62
N ARG A 463 24.05 -16.30 10.83
CA ARG A 463 22.82 -16.83 11.43
C ARG A 463 22.13 -15.83 12.33
N ILE A 464 20.80 -15.84 12.33
CA ILE A 464 19.96 -15.27 13.38
C ILE A 464 19.69 -16.39 14.39
N LEU A 465 20.06 -16.17 15.64
CA LEU A 465 19.92 -17.16 16.70
C LEU A 465 18.47 -17.17 17.19
N VAL A 466 17.83 -18.33 17.16
CA VAL A 466 16.43 -18.53 17.57
C VAL A 466 16.36 -19.60 18.65
N GLU A 467 15.73 -19.27 19.77
CA GLU A 467 15.48 -20.17 20.89
C GLU A 467 13.98 -20.08 21.26
N ASP A 468 13.28 -21.22 21.33
CA ASP A 468 11.83 -21.30 21.62
C ASP A 468 10.96 -20.33 20.77
N GLY A 469 11.27 -20.22 19.47
CA GLY A 469 10.57 -19.33 18.54
C GLY A 469 10.81 -17.83 18.79
N LYS A 470 11.87 -17.47 19.54
CA LYS A 470 12.27 -16.09 19.82
C LYS A 470 13.66 -15.81 19.27
N ALA A 471 13.88 -14.64 18.69
CA ALA A 471 15.21 -14.18 18.35
C ALA A 471 15.97 -13.79 19.63
N VAL A 472 17.21 -14.24 19.75
CA VAL A 472 18.07 -14.01 20.93
C VAL A 472 19.43 -13.40 20.59
N GLY A 473 19.69 -13.13 19.32
CA GLY A 473 20.95 -12.57 18.86
C GLY A 473 21.30 -13.00 17.43
N VAL A 474 22.55 -12.78 17.05
CA VAL A 474 23.09 -13.16 15.74
C VAL A 474 24.53 -13.68 15.89
N LYS A 475 24.95 -14.51 14.93
CA LYS A 475 26.33 -14.94 14.76
C LYS A 475 26.95 -14.27 13.52
N SER A 476 28.17 -13.76 13.67
CA SER A 476 28.97 -13.19 12.57
C SER A 476 30.43 -13.65 12.72
N GLY A 477 30.89 -14.52 11.83
CA GLY A 477 32.14 -15.24 11.98
C GLY A 477 32.15 -16.04 13.29
N ASP A 478 33.20 -15.85 14.09
CA ASP A 478 33.34 -16.52 15.40
C ASP A 478 32.66 -15.75 16.55
N ARG A 479 32.09 -14.57 16.28
CA ARG A 479 31.48 -13.72 17.30
C ARG A 479 29.97 -13.96 17.39
N ILE A 480 29.46 -13.86 18.61
CA ILE A 480 28.03 -13.93 18.92
C ILE A 480 27.63 -12.63 19.59
N PHE A 481 26.67 -11.94 19.00
CA PHE A 481 26.06 -10.74 19.55
C PHE A 481 24.66 -11.07 20.07
N ARG A 482 24.34 -10.71 21.31
CA ARG A 482 23.05 -11.04 21.95
C ARG A 482 22.15 -9.82 22.02
N ALA A 483 20.89 -9.99 21.67
CA ALA A 483 19.85 -8.99 21.85
C ALA A 483 18.46 -9.63 21.88
N PRO A 484 17.52 -9.08 22.66
CA PRO A 484 16.13 -9.55 22.68
C PRO A 484 15.35 -9.13 21.42
N ILE A 485 15.89 -8.20 20.63
CA ILE A 485 15.30 -7.71 19.38
C ILE A 485 16.35 -7.79 18.27
N VAL A 486 15.98 -8.42 17.15
CA VAL A 486 16.75 -8.44 15.91
C VAL A 486 15.89 -7.82 14.81
N VAL A 487 16.43 -6.85 14.08
CA VAL A 487 15.77 -6.20 12.93
C VAL A 487 16.52 -6.62 11.67
N SER A 488 15.90 -7.42 10.82
CA SER A 488 16.48 -7.78 9.53
C SER A 488 16.10 -6.77 8.46
N ASN A 489 17.10 -6.10 7.90
CA ASN A 489 17.00 -5.29 6.70
C ASN A 489 17.48 -6.05 5.45
N VAL A 490 17.72 -7.36 5.60
CA VAL A 490 18.06 -8.29 4.53
C VAL A 490 16.78 -8.71 3.83
N ASN A 491 16.87 -9.11 2.55
CA ASN A 491 15.73 -9.65 1.82
C ASN A 491 15.02 -10.75 2.64
N ALA A 492 13.68 -10.77 2.64
CA ALA A 492 12.93 -11.72 3.45
C ALA A 492 13.20 -13.19 3.08
N LYS A 493 13.49 -13.51 1.80
CA LYS A 493 13.86 -14.87 1.40
C LYS A 493 15.16 -15.29 2.09
N THR A 494 16.20 -14.49 1.99
CA THR A 494 17.49 -14.77 2.65
C THR A 494 17.34 -14.78 4.17
N THR A 495 16.59 -13.84 4.74
CA THR A 495 16.31 -13.79 6.19
C THR A 495 15.71 -15.10 6.69
N PHE A 496 14.63 -15.57 6.07
CA PHE A 496 13.90 -16.73 6.59
C PHE A 496 14.46 -18.08 6.12
N LEU A 497 14.86 -18.18 4.85
CA LEU A 497 15.29 -19.45 4.26
C LEU A 497 16.74 -19.79 4.62
N GLU A 498 17.58 -18.78 4.93
CA GLU A 498 19.01 -18.97 5.20
C GLU A 498 19.39 -18.54 6.63
N LEU A 499 19.19 -17.26 7.00
CA LEU A 499 19.70 -16.73 8.28
C LEU A 499 18.98 -17.31 9.50
N VAL A 500 17.64 -17.37 9.47
CA VAL A 500 16.82 -18.05 10.48
C VAL A 500 16.85 -19.57 10.29
N GLY A 501 16.86 -20.02 9.04
CA GLY A 501 16.78 -21.43 8.67
C GLY A 501 15.36 -21.98 8.68
N ARG A 502 15.05 -22.85 7.71
CA ARG A 502 13.71 -23.37 7.46
C ARG A 502 13.13 -24.17 8.64
N ASP A 503 13.99 -24.83 9.41
CA ASP A 503 13.59 -25.70 10.52
C ASP A 503 12.97 -24.94 11.70
N ASN A 504 13.21 -23.62 11.78
CA ASN A 504 12.59 -22.74 12.78
C ASN A 504 11.22 -22.20 12.36
N LEU A 505 10.71 -22.58 11.19
CA LEU A 505 9.52 -21.99 10.57
C LEU A 505 8.48 -23.05 10.22
N LYS A 506 7.21 -22.65 10.26
CA LYS A 506 6.12 -23.50 9.77
C LYS A 506 6.21 -23.68 8.26
N LYS A 507 5.88 -24.88 7.78
CA LYS A 507 5.94 -25.24 6.36
C LYS A 507 5.18 -24.27 5.47
N GLU A 508 3.98 -23.85 5.88
CA GLU A 508 3.14 -22.93 5.10
C GLU A 508 3.80 -21.55 4.95
N PHE A 509 4.54 -21.09 5.98
CA PHE A 509 5.26 -19.82 5.92
C PHE A 509 6.49 -19.92 5.01
N VAL A 510 7.20 -21.06 5.04
CA VAL A 510 8.33 -21.32 4.13
C VAL A 510 7.85 -21.32 2.67
N GLU A 511 6.76 -22.02 2.37
CA GLU A 511 6.16 -22.07 1.03
C GLU A 511 5.73 -20.67 0.56
N TYR A 512 5.11 -19.89 1.46
CA TYR A 512 4.75 -18.50 1.20
C TYR A 512 5.98 -17.64 0.82
N ILE A 513 7.05 -17.68 1.62
CA ILE A 513 8.27 -16.91 1.35
C ILE A 513 8.95 -17.36 0.06
N MET A 514 8.99 -18.67 -0.22
CA MET A 514 9.53 -19.21 -1.46
C MET A 514 8.74 -18.74 -2.68
N GLY A 515 7.41 -18.67 -2.57
CA GLY A 515 6.49 -18.26 -3.65
C GLY A 515 6.53 -16.76 -4.00
N LEU A 516 7.15 -15.91 -3.17
CA LEU A 516 7.28 -14.48 -3.48
C LEU A 516 8.15 -14.27 -4.72
N LYS A 517 7.63 -13.61 -5.75
CA LYS A 517 8.40 -13.28 -6.95
C LYS A 517 9.28 -12.05 -6.70
N MET A 518 10.53 -12.10 -7.14
CA MET A 518 11.42 -10.93 -7.08
C MET A 518 10.97 -9.84 -8.07
N SER A 519 11.27 -8.58 -7.76
CA SER A 519 11.04 -7.48 -8.70
C SER A 519 12.00 -7.58 -9.90
N PRO A 520 11.75 -6.82 -10.98
CA PRO A 520 12.77 -6.63 -12.02
C PRO A 520 14.08 -6.08 -11.46
N SER A 521 15.14 -6.23 -12.27
CA SER A 521 16.46 -5.62 -12.06
C SER A 521 16.76 -4.65 -13.21
N CYS A 522 17.97 -4.12 -13.25
CA CYS A 522 18.42 -3.19 -14.27
C CYS A 522 19.84 -3.52 -14.76
N PHE A 523 20.25 -2.83 -15.81
CA PHE A 523 21.63 -2.78 -16.27
C PHE A 523 22.06 -1.31 -16.30
N MET A 524 23.25 -1.01 -15.78
CA MET A 524 23.76 0.35 -15.64
C MET A 524 25.16 0.46 -16.26
N VAL A 525 25.42 1.55 -16.98
CA VAL A 525 26.74 1.92 -17.52
C VAL A 525 27.17 3.22 -16.88
N PHE A 526 28.38 3.24 -16.33
CA PHE A 526 28.96 4.38 -15.64
C PHE A 526 30.08 4.97 -16.49
N LEU A 527 29.98 6.24 -16.84
CA LEU A 527 30.95 6.91 -17.71
C LEU A 527 31.50 8.17 -17.06
N GLY A 528 32.83 8.26 -17.00
CA GLY A 528 33.52 9.53 -16.79
C GLY A 528 33.89 10.10 -18.14
N LEU A 529 33.51 11.35 -18.38
CA LEU A 529 33.64 12.03 -19.67
C LEU A 529 34.54 13.25 -19.55
N ASP A 530 35.40 13.50 -20.54
CA ASP A 530 36.11 14.78 -20.68
C ASP A 530 35.33 15.78 -21.57
N MET A 531 34.04 15.91 -21.25
CA MET A 531 33.07 16.75 -21.94
C MET A 531 32.28 17.57 -20.92
N ASP A 532 31.95 18.81 -21.28
CA ASP A 532 31.01 19.64 -20.53
C ASP A 532 29.57 19.31 -20.91
N LEU A 533 28.75 18.99 -19.91
CA LEU A 533 27.34 18.65 -20.06
C LEU A 533 26.43 19.59 -19.26
N SER A 534 26.93 20.73 -18.77
CA SER A 534 26.19 21.60 -17.84
C SER A 534 24.85 22.13 -18.37
N SER A 535 24.64 22.15 -19.69
CA SER A 535 23.37 22.58 -20.32
C SER A 535 22.28 21.50 -20.32
N TYR A 536 22.64 20.24 -20.09
CA TYR A 536 21.71 19.10 -20.03
C TYR A 536 21.03 19.02 -18.65
N PRO A 537 19.85 18.39 -18.55
CA PRO A 537 19.20 18.21 -17.26
C PRO A 537 19.95 17.14 -16.46
N THR A 538 19.63 17.05 -15.17
CA THR A 538 20.17 15.98 -14.33
C THR A 538 19.68 14.61 -14.78
N LEU A 539 18.42 14.51 -15.18
CA LEU A 539 17.76 13.26 -15.59
C LEU A 539 17.15 13.41 -16.99
N ILE A 540 17.47 12.48 -17.89
CA ILE A 540 16.85 12.36 -19.20
C ILE A 540 16.20 10.98 -19.31
N LYS A 541 14.87 10.93 -19.38
CA LYS A 541 14.11 9.69 -19.58
C LYS A 541 13.75 9.54 -21.05
N ASN A 542 14.45 8.65 -21.76
CA ASN A 542 14.16 8.35 -23.16
C ASN A 542 13.17 7.19 -23.27
N MET A 543 11.91 7.53 -23.51
CA MET A 543 10.81 6.57 -23.64
C MET A 543 10.83 5.84 -24.99
N ASP A 544 11.32 6.50 -26.04
CA ASP A 544 11.36 5.96 -27.41
C ASP A 544 12.32 4.77 -27.53
N ASP A 545 13.47 4.87 -26.86
CA ASP A 545 14.54 3.86 -26.91
C ASP A 545 14.67 3.05 -25.60
N GLY A 546 13.85 3.33 -24.59
CA GLY A 546 13.71 2.54 -23.35
C GLY A 546 14.89 2.63 -22.37
N TYR A 547 15.47 3.81 -22.16
CA TYR A 547 16.59 4.00 -21.24
C TYR A 547 16.53 5.36 -20.54
N GLU A 548 17.38 5.55 -19.54
CA GLU A 548 17.52 6.79 -18.79
C GLU A 548 19.01 7.19 -18.71
N ILE A 549 19.28 8.50 -18.72
CA ILE A 549 20.60 9.08 -18.47
C ILE A 549 20.51 9.94 -17.22
N VAL A 550 21.41 9.68 -16.29
CA VAL A 550 21.63 10.50 -15.09
C VAL A 550 22.98 11.18 -15.22
N ILE A 551 22.97 12.50 -15.33
CA ILE A 551 24.18 13.32 -15.37
C ILE A 551 24.47 13.73 -13.93
N ASN A 552 25.09 12.82 -13.17
CA ASN A 552 25.32 12.98 -11.73
C ASN A 552 26.02 14.31 -11.40
N SER A 553 26.99 14.73 -12.22
CA SER A 553 27.75 15.96 -12.03
C SER A 553 26.92 17.24 -12.24
N ASN A 554 25.78 17.16 -12.92
CA ASN A 554 24.84 18.29 -13.04
C ASN A 554 23.94 18.40 -11.80
N ALA A 555 23.74 17.31 -11.06
CA ALA A 555 23.16 17.38 -9.73
C ALA A 555 24.14 17.99 -8.74
N ASP A 556 25.38 17.49 -8.74
CA ASP A 556 26.45 17.95 -7.85
C ASP A 556 27.81 17.94 -8.59
N PRO A 557 28.40 19.12 -8.87
CA PRO A 557 29.68 19.23 -9.58
C PRO A 557 30.85 18.50 -8.92
N SER A 558 30.77 18.16 -7.63
CA SER A 558 31.83 17.43 -6.92
C SER A 558 31.97 15.95 -7.35
N LEU A 559 31.03 15.43 -8.14
CA LEU A 559 31.04 14.04 -8.59
C LEU A 559 31.92 13.78 -9.82
N ALA A 560 32.47 14.83 -10.43
CA ALA A 560 33.44 14.73 -11.51
C ALA A 560 34.58 15.74 -11.31
N PRO A 561 35.77 15.48 -11.91
CA PRO A 561 36.81 16.50 -12.00
C PRO A 561 36.32 17.76 -12.72
N ARG A 562 36.94 18.91 -12.44
CA ARG A 562 36.58 20.19 -13.06
C ARG A 562 36.61 20.10 -14.60
N GLY A 563 35.55 20.58 -15.26
CA GLY A 563 35.41 20.56 -16.71
C GLY A 563 35.10 19.18 -17.30
N LYS A 564 34.72 18.21 -16.45
CA LYS A 564 34.37 16.84 -16.83
C LYS A 564 32.98 16.50 -16.31
N ALA A 565 32.39 15.42 -16.82
CA ALA A 565 31.08 14.94 -16.39
C ALA A 565 31.11 13.48 -15.95
N SER A 566 30.30 13.15 -14.95
CA SER A 566 30.05 11.77 -14.50
C SER A 566 28.62 11.40 -14.84
N ILE A 567 28.42 10.43 -15.73
CA ILE A 567 27.09 10.02 -16.16
C ILE A 567 26.81 8.54 -15.87
N THR A 568 25.53 8.22 -15.74
CA THR A 568 25.02 6.87 -15.55
C THR A 568 23.89 6.64 -16.55
N ILE A 569 23.99 5.58 -17.34
CA ILE A 569 22.97 5.20 -18.33
C ILE A 569 22.37 3.89 -17.86
N LEU A 570 21.04 3.82 -17.76
CA LEU A 570 20.37 2.63 -17.26
C LEU A 570 19.16 2.20 -18.10
N THR A 571 18.90 0.90 -18.07
CA THR A 571 17.72 0.27 -18.68
C THR A 571 17.29 -0.95 -17.86
N SER A 572 16.06 -1.42 -18.05
CA SER A 572 15.55 -2.63 -17.41
C SER A 572 16.31 -3.86 -17.90
N ALA A 573 16.53 -4.83 -17.01
CA ALA A 573 17.22 -6.07 -17.36
C ALA A 573 16.75 -7.25 -16.50
N SER A 574 16.69 -8.45 -17.09
CA SER A 574 16.34 -9.68 -16.37
C SER A 574 17.59 -10.37 -15.85
N TYR A 575 17.47 -11.04 -14.71
CA TYR A 575 18.60 -11.73 -14.10
C TYR A 575 19.05 -12.95 -14.91
N GLU A 576 18.08 -13.67 -15.48
CA GLU A 576 18.25 -14.88 -16.28
C GLU A 576 18.95 -14.60 -17.62
N ASP A 577 18.91 -13.35 -18.09
CA ASP A 577 19.58 -12.96 -19.32
C ASP A 577 21.10 -13.02 -19.16
N PHE A 578 21.66 -12.93 -17.96
CA PHE A 578 23.11 -12.86 -17.78
C PHE A 578 23.71 -14.23 -17.43
N PRO A 579 24.74 -14.68 -18.19
CA PRO A 579 25.54 -15.85 -17.84
C PRO A 579 26.16 -15.73 -16.44
N GLU A 580 26.74 -16.84 -15.98
CA GLU A 580 27.44 -16.86 -14.70
C GLU A 580 28.57 -15.83 -14.68
N ARG A 581 28.66 -15.10 -13.57
CA ARG A 581 29.58 -13.99 -13.44
C ARG A 581 31.02 -14.49 -13.40
N GLY A 582 31.89 -13.80 -14.15
CA GLY A 582 33.31 -14.14 -14.26
C GLY A 582 33.63 -15.02 -15.47
N THR A 583 32.62 -15.56 -16.16
CA THR A 583 32.81 -16.22 -17.46
C THR A 583 33.12 -15.21 -18.57
N GLU A 584 33.78 -15.67 -19.63
CA GLU A 584 34.03 -14.86 -20.83
C GLU A 584 32.71 -14.43 -21.48
N GLU A 585 31.72 -15.31 -21.52
CA GLU A 585 30.39 -15.02 -22.05
C GLU A 585 29.69 -13.89 -21.29
N TYR A 586 29.76 -13.90 -19.95
CA TYR A 586 29.25 -12.80 -19.12
C TYR A 586 29.93 -11.47 -19.45
N MET A 587 31.26 -11.48 -19.58
CA MET A 587 32.03 -10.27 -19.88
C MET A 587 31.69 -9.74 -21.28
N ARG A 588 31.56 -10.63 -22.27
CA ARG A 588 31.14 -10.29 -23.63
C ARG A 588 29.74 -9.68 -23.65
N LYS A 589 28.74 -10.34 -23.03
CA LYS A 589 27.37 -9.81 -22.97
C LYS A 589 27.29 -8.45 -22.24
N LYS A 590 28.04 -8.30 -21.15
CA LYS A 590 28.14 -7.03 -20.42
C LYS A 590 28.73 -5.92 -21.29
N GLN A 591 29.77 -6.23 -22.07
CA GLN A 591 30.38 -5.27 -22.98
C GLN A 591 29.43 -4.90 -24.14
N GLU A 592 28.82 -5.89 -24.79
CA GLU A 592 27.87 -5.69 -25.90
C GLU A 592 26.70 -4.78 -25.48
N LEU A 593 26.07 -5.06 -24.33
CA LEU A 593 24.98 -4.24 -23.84
C LEU A 593 25.43 -2.82 -23.44
N SER A 594 26.66 -2.68 -22.93
CA SER A 594 27.24 -1.37 -22.64
C SER A 594 27.38 -0.54 -23.92
N GLU A 595 27.93 -1.13 -24.99
CA GLU A 595 28.10 -0.45 -26.28
C GLU A 595 26.77 -0.07 -26.92
N ILE A 596 25.75 -0.92 -26.82
CA ILE A 596 24.39 -0.62 -27.28
C ILE A 596 23.84 0.62 -26.56
N LEU A 597 23.96 0.68 -25.24
CA LEU A 597 23.47 1.83 -24.46
C LEU A 597 24.25 3.11 -24.73
N ILE A 598 25.58 3.03 -24.87
CA ILE A 598 26.41 4.19 -25.22
C ILE A 598 25.98 4.73 -26.59
N LYS A 599 25.81 3.85 -27.59
CA LYS A 599 25.38 4.25 -28.93
C LYS A 599 23.98 4.87 -28.94
N LYS A 600 23.07 4.38 -28.09
CA LYS A 600 21.73 4.98 -27.90
C LYS A 600 21.85 6.38 -27.28
N ALA A 601 22.62 6.53 -26.21
CA ALA A 601 22.83 7.80 -25.54
C ALA A 601 23.55 8.83 -26.43
N GLU A 602 24.44 8.40 -27.32
CA GLU A 602 25.14 9.28 -28.26
C GLU A 602 24.22 9.96 -29.29
N LYS A 603 23.01 9.42 -29.52
CA LYS A 603 21.98 10.10 -30.32
C LYS A 603 21.48 11.39 -29.64
N LEU A 604 21.47 11.43 -28.31
CA LEU A 604 21.05 12.59 -27.51
C LEU A 604 22.24 13.47 -27.11
N ILE A 605 23.42 12.87 -26.89
CA ILE A 605 24.65 13.56 -26.51
C ILE A 605 25.69 13.31 -27.62
N PRO A 606 25.80 14.19 -28.63
CA PRO A 606 26.68 13.97 -29.77
C PRO A 606 28.15 13.78 -29.37
N ASN A 607 28.82 12.85 -30.04
CA ASN A 607 30.23 12.48 -29.80
C ASN A 607 30.52 11.85 -28.43
N LEU A 608 29.50 11.45 -27.66
CA LEU A 608 29.66 10.86 -26.33
C LEU A 608 30.76 9.79 -26.28
N SER A 609 30.79 8.89 -27.26
CA SER A 609 31.73 7.75 -27.29
C SER A 609 33.20 8.17 -27.34
N ARG A 610 33.51 9.30 -27.99
CA ARG A 610 34.88 9.83 -28.16
C ARG A 610 35.46 10.44 -26.89
N HIS A 611 34.58 10.83 -25.96
CA HIS A 611 34.95 11.55 -24.73
C HIS A 611 35.01 10.66 -23.49
N ILE A 612 34.89 9.34 -23.65
CA ILE A 612 34.89 8.39 -22.53
C ILE A 612 36.33 8.19 -22.01
N VAL A 613 36.59 8.65 -20.78
CA VAL A 613 37.87 8.44 -20.07
C VAL A 613 37.79 7.38 -18.96
N VAL A 614 36.58 7.07 -18.51
CA VAL A 614 36.26 5.98 -17.57
C VAL A 614 35.01 5.27 -18.06
N LYS A 615 35.03 3.94 -18.06
CA LYS A 615 33.87 3.08 -18.35
C LYS A 615 33.79 1.95 -17.35
N ASP A 616 32.64 1.78 -16.71
CA ASP A 616 32.28 0.61 -15.91
C ASP A 616 30.80 0.26 -16.15
N ALA A 617 30.36 -0.91 -15.70
CA ALA A 617 28.95 -1.29 -15.81
C ALA A 617 28.52 -2.26 -14.69
N ALA A 618 27.23 -2.27 -14.38
CA ALA A 618 26.60 -3.19 -13.44
C ALA A 618 25.47 -3.98 -14.12
N THR A 619 25.39 -5.27 -13.81
CA THR A 619 24.34 -6.18 -14.24
C THR A 619 23.51 -6.63 -13.03
N PRO A 620 22.38 -7.33 -13.23
CA PRO A 620 21.66 -7.99 -12.13
C PRO A 620 22.58 -8.86 -11.25
N LYS A 621 23.51 -9.61 -11.86
CA LYS A 621 24.54 -10.40 -11.16
C LYS A 621 25.54 -9.55 -10.36
N THR A 622 25.83 -8.32 -10.82
CA THR A 622 26.65 -7.36 -10.06
C THR A 622 25.92 -6.90 -8.82
N PHE A 623 24.63 -6.52 -8.94
CA PHE A 623 23.84 -6.08 -7.80
C PHE A 623 23.73 -7.17 -6.74
N GLU A 624 23.39 -8.40 -7.14
CA GLU A 624 23.32 -9.54 -6.22
C GLU A 624 24.63 -9.75 -5.45
N ARG A 625 25.80 -9.66 -6.12
CA ARG A 625 27.10 -9.82 -5.46
C ARG A 625 27.34 -8.77 -4.37
N TYR A 626 26.99 -7.51 -4.63
CA TYR A 626 27.33 -6.41 -3.73
C TYR A 626 26.28 -6.17 -2.64
N THR A 627 25.00 -6.44 -2.92
CA THR A 627 23.89 -6.16 -1.98
C THR A 627 23.31 -7.42 -1.34
N PHE A 628 23.69 -8.61 -1.84
CA PHE A 628 23.09 -9.90 -1.47
C PHE A 628 21.58 -9.95 -1.73
N MET A 629 21.07 -9.04 -2.57
CA MET A 629 19.67 -9.03 -2.99
C MET A 629 19.48 -10.13 -4.04
N PRO A 630 18.62 -11.14 -3.79
CA PRO A 630 18.41 -12.23 -4.74
C PRO A 630 18.01 -11.69 -6.12
N GLN A 631 18.60 -12.25 -7.16
CA GLN A 631 18.37 -11.85 -8.55
C GLN A 631 18.76 -10.39 -8.87
N GLY A 632 19.46 -9.70 -7.96
CA GLY A 632 19.79 -8.28 -8.11
C GLY A 632 18.57 -7.37 -8.17
N ALA A 633 17.43 -7.81 -7.62
CA ALA A 633 16.14 -7.13 -7.74
C ALA A 633 16.12 -5.76 -7.04
N ILE A 634 15.82 -4.68 -7.79
CA ILE A 634 15.98 -3.31 -7.27
C ILE A 634 14.86 -2.85 -6.32
N TYR A 635 13.73 -3.57 -6.26
CA TYR A 635 12.59 -3.31 -5.37
C TYR A 635 12.21 -4.50 -4.48
N SER A 636 13.17 -5.43 -4.26
CA SER A 636 12.97 -6.69 -3.54
C SER A 636 11.96 -7.61 -4.23
N PHE A 637 10.65 -7.42 -4.00
CA PHE A 637 9.59 -8.26 -4.55
C PHE A 637 8.76 -7.53 -5.59
N ASP A 638 8.09 -8.29 -6.44
CA ASP A 638 7.08 -7.81 -7.40
C ASP A 638 6.07 -6.88 -6.71
N GLN A 639 5.69 -5.80 -7.39
CA GLN A 639 4.84 -4.74 -6.83
C GLN A 639 3.42 -4.75 -7.40
N SER A 640 3.03 -5.83 -8.10
CA SER A 640 1.72 -5.94 -8.74
C SER A 640 0.59 -6.04 -7.71
N ILE A 641 -0.61 -5.65 -8.12
CA ILE A 641 -1.85 -5.84 -7.38
C ILE A 641 -1.97 -7.30 -6.93
N GLY A 642 -2.27 -7.49 -5.65
CA GLY A 642 -2.48 -8.81 -5.04
C GLY A 642 -1.21 -9.47 -4.48
N VAL A 643 -0.02 -8.92 -4.72
CA VAL A 643 1.21 -9.40 -4.05
C VAL A 643 1.13 -9.06 -2.56
N LYS A 644 1.19 -10.08 -1.71
CA LYS A 644 1.18 -9.95 -0.25
C LYS A 644 2.62 -9.99 0.27
N ARG A 645 3.21 -8.83 0.54
CA ARG A 645 4.52 -8.73 1.20
C ARG A 645 4.45 -9.22 2.66
N PRO A 646 5.54 -9.77 3.21
CA PRO A 646 5.61 -10.10 4.63
C PRO A 646 5.37 -8.88 5.51
N TYR A 647 4.70 -9.09 6.65
CA TYR A 647 4.57 -8.06 7.68
C TYR A 647 5.92 -7.73 8.30
N PHE A 648 6.06 -6.51 8.82
CA PHE A 648 7.28 -6.07 9.50
C PHE A 648 7.50 -6.81 10.84
N LYS A 649 6.44 -7.39 11.43
CA LYS A 649 6.52 -8.33 12.56
C LYS A 649 6.42 -9.75 12.04
N THR A 650 7.32 -10.61 12.46
CA THR A 650 7.48 -11.95 11.90
C THR A 650 6.90 -13.04 12.82
N PRO A 651 6.79 -14.30 12.34
CA PRO A 651 6.44 -15.44 13.19
C PRO A 651 7.44 -15.71 14.33
N ILE A 652 8.67 -15.21 14.24
CA ILE A 652 9.68 -15.32 15.29
C ILE A 652 9.58 -14.09 16.19
N LYS A 653 9.27 -14.30 17.47
CA LYS A 653 9.12 -13.20 18.43
C LYS A 653 10.46 -12.47 18.60
N GLY A 654 10.44 -11.14 18.54
CA GLY A 654 11.65 -10.32 18.62
C GLY A 654 12.38 -10.14 17.28
N LEU A 655 11.99 -10.85 16.21
CA LEU A 655 12.51 -10.63 14.87
C LEU A 655 11.58 -9.72 14.07
N TYR A 656 12.08 -8.56 13.68
CA TYR A 656 11.43 -7.61 12.78
C TYR A 656 12.01 -7.69 11.37
N LEU A 657 11.22 -7.30 10.37
CA LEU A 657 11.69 -6.93 9.04
C LEU A 657 11.64 -5.41 8.88
N VAL A 658 12.59 -4.87 8.14
CA VAL A 658 12.60 -3.47 7.70
C VAL A 658 13.10 -3.37 6.27
N GLY A 659 12.73 -2.31 5.57
CA GLY A 659 13.17 -2.04 4.20
C GLY A 659 12.27 -2.67 3.14
N ALA A 660 12.82 -2.90 1.95
CA ALA A 660 12.02 -3.14 0.74
C ALA A 660 11.24 -4.47 0.73
N SER A 661 11.58 -5.43 1.61
CA SER A 661 10.87 -6.70 1.69
C SER A 661 9.53 -6.62 2.42
N THR A 662 9.24 -5.55 3.15
CA THR A 662 7.97 -5.37 3.87
C THR A 662 7.27 -4.09 3.43
N PHE A 663 6.17 -3.72 4.10
CA PHE A 663 5.44 -2.49 3.81
C PHE A 663 6.37 -1.26 3.97
N PRO A 664 6.28 -0.27 3.06
CA PRO A 664 5.36 -0.18 1.92
C PRO A 664 5.92 -0.79 0.63
N GLY A 665 7.24 -1.00 0.53
CA GLY A 665 7.88 -1.56 -0.66
C GLY A 665 9.26 -0.97 -0.90
N GLY A 666 9.72 -1.02 -2.15
CA GLY A 666 11.02 -0.50 -2.57
C GLY A 666 11.04 1.01 -2.84
N GLY A 667 12.24 1.61 -2.86
CA GLY A 667 12.45 3.06 -3.02
C GLY A 667 12.88 3.73 -1.70
N ILE A 668 13.62 4.84 -1.79
CA ILE A 668 14.23 5.49 -0.61
C ILE A 668 13.18 6.03 0.36
N GLU A 669 12.13 6.69 -0.14
CA GLU A 669 10.99 7.13 0.68
C GLU A 669 10.30 5.93 1.35
N ALA A 670 10.01 4.88 0.58
CA ALA A 670 9.33 3.69 1.08
C ALA A 670 10.12 2.97 2.19
N VAL A 671 11.44 2.76 2.01
CA VAL A 671 12.25 2.11 3.05
C VAL A 671 12.46 3.02 4.26
N THR A 672 12.40 4.34 4.08
CA THR A 672 12.40 5.31 5.19
C THR A 672 11.12 5.16 6.03
N ILE A 673 9.95 5.11 5.39
CA ILE A 673 8.66 4.79 6.04
C ILE A 673 8.78 3.47 6.83
N SER A 674 9.31 2.43 6.20
CA SER A 674 9.50 1.13 6.84
C SER A 674 10.37 1.21 8.10
N GLY A 675 11.47 1.97 8.04
CA GLY A 675 12.36 2.23 9.18
C GLY A 675 11.69 2.97 10.32
N ILE A 676 10.91 4.01 10.00
CA ILE A 676 10.13 4.79 10.96
C ILE A 676 9.10 3.90 11.68
N ILE A 677 8.31 3.12 10.92
CA ILE A 677 7.30 2.20 11.48
C ILE A 677 7.94 1.18 12.42
N CYS A 678 9.05 0.56 12.00
CA CYS A 678 9.75 -0.45 12.80
C CYS A 678 10.25 0.13 14.12
N ALA A 679 10.89 1.31 14.08
CA ALA A 679 11.35 2.00 15.27
C ALA A 679 10.19 2.34 16.22
N TYR A 680 9.09 2.90 15.71
CA TYR A 680 7.93 3.23 16.54
C TYR A 680 7.28 2.01 17.18
N ASP A 681 7.19 0.86 16.51
CA ASP A 681 6.65 -0.35 17.13
C ASP A 681 7.54 -0.86 18.27
N ILE A 682 8.86 -0.84 18.07
CA ILE A 682 9.86 -1.21 19.11
C ILE A 682 9.78 -0.24 20.30
N TYR A 683 9.61 1.06 20.03
CA TYR A 683 9.46 2.09 21.06
C TYR A 683 8.08 2.08 21.75
N GLY A 684 7.11 1.37 21.17
CA GLY A 684 5.78 1.19 21.73
C GLY A 684 4.78 2.29 21.37
N TRP A 685 4.93 2.92 20.20
CA TRP A 685 4.01 3.93 19.63
C TRP A 685 3.73 5.11 20.57
N LYS A 686 4.68 5.44 21.45
CA LYS A 686 4.62 6.67 22.24
C LYS A 686 4.87 7.83 21.29
N THR A 687 3.89 8.72 21.13
CA THR A 687 4.14 9.99 20.45
C THR A 687 5.22 10.71 21.24
N ALA A 688 6.25 11.22 20.54
CA ALA A 688 7.19 12.12 21.18
C ALA A 688 6.34 13.25 21.76
N LYS A 689 6.29 13.39 23.09
CA LYS A 689 5.68 14.57 23.71
C LYS A 689 6.26 15.77 22.96
N LYS A 690 5.40 16.62 22.39
CA LYS A 690 5.81 17.95 21.93
C LYS A 690 6.57 18.56 23.11
N ARG A 691 7.91 18.55 23.04
CA ARG A 691 8.78 19.25 23.98
C ARG A 691 8.93 20.66 23.47
#